data_AF-A0AA39HPX8-F1
#
_entry.id   AF-A0AA39HPX8-F1
#
_cell.length_a   1.000
_cell.length_b   1.000
_cell.length_c   1.000
_cell.angle_alpha   90.00
_cell.angle_beta   90.00
_cell.angle_gamma   90.00
#
_symmetry.space_group_name_H-M   'P 1'
#
loop_
_entity.id
_entity.type
_entity.pdbx_description
1 polymer ?
#
loop_
_entity_poly.entity_id
_entity_poly.type
_entity_poly.pdbx_seq_one_letter_code
_entity_poly.pdbx_strand_id
1 'polypeptide(L)'
;MGRPALPVQFLLVALATALVTSGIWIGAYFAVRSKETHTTNVSCPSIGSSGSGNGTGSPNDEPVPANDDPKCTESCHYSLVESIPVGLTFSSPTFNSTYETWMELMNRAESEIDIISYYWTLNPEDTGDGFKNDSTADYGMSIFNNIIKTAQRNITIRIVQNSAESGYAETAYLEKHGYAQVRTMNFTRFFGAGILHTKAWIVDKKHFYVGSANLDWRSLRQVKELGVGVFDCPCLGNDMYKLFELNWEMGAPMKEVPKQFPDALATYYNQQNPMQVTLAGQPSAVYLSAAPPQLRAAGRENDGDAILKTIRNAQKFVHISVMDYIPATLYYKDNFYWPLIDEALRSAAFDRGVHDFYAHLHSLASINGHLSCRKYYDPTAGHNECINGTQGSIEVRLFEVPLKGWEHIPYARVNHNKYMVTDNTAYIGTSNWSGDYFLVTGGIGFVLQGADVTMSRRLGLVTVVHALLGSFGDIEANILNFMTIPVRKMFNESVERHYGIVLHEETFNLVYSSVAVTFFVGILVGAVLMGYLMDFYGRKETGVIVRSSLGIICGVCMYLSGTFCSIELFIIGHFIAGLVNVLKIVLIIYVAECSPDKSRGLTAMALGSGGFIVVLMATPLCLPTYLGNDTNWTILPALCAVLSAVHLTISLMFPQSPKHLYITLHDKEKCRETISFYHGPAADLDAVEEEYEQERLYLQQGHATVKEVWNNKTLRRSLIIISICAFVPAASAINVKSQYHAAMLMSFGLTQSQAMLAIMVILLGGSPLCLLAPWLIERMGRRPLILLVCGLCVGEWLLLGSAQFVVDMNIQVDLLSSTLGIIGSIFGQAANMLGLLTFTAILISEMCPHTARAAISQVAQIIPIVFAMATVLLYPLAVQIVGFMFHAFMVIVSAMLLYACYAMIPETKGLPVDEIMHKISCVDHPPVVRSESREELINRPARYGSMDSSRSYDEI
;
A
#
# COMPACT_ATOMS: atom_id res chain seq x y z
N MET A 1 -21.45 -31.08 -45.30
CA MET A 1 -20.87 -30.61 -44.03
C MET A 1 -21.33 -29.18 -43.80
N GLY A 2 -22.48 -29.00 -43.13
CA GLY A 2 -22.97 -27.69 -42.74
C GLY A 2 -22.23 -27.21 -41.50
N ARG A 3 -21.69 -25.98 -41.52
CA ARG A 3 -21.18 -25.31 -40.32
C ARG A 3 -22.33 -25.19 -39.32
N PRO A 4 -22.17 -25.53 -38.03
CA PRO A 4 -23.20 -25.21 -37.04
C PRO A 4 -23.22 -23.69 -36.90
N ALA A 5 -24.29 -23.04 -37.34
CA ALA A 5 -24.54 -21.66 -36.98
C ALA A 5 -24.67 -21.61 -35.45
N LEU A 6 -23.91 -20.73 -34.77
CA LEU A 6 -24.15 -20.47 -33.35
C LEU A 6 -25.64 -20.09 -33.21
N PRO A 7 -26.42 -20.74 -32.33
CA PRO A 7 -27.83 -20.41 -32.15
C PRO A 7 -27.97 -18.91 -31.83
N VAL A 8 -28.91 -18.22 -32.46
CA VAL A 8 -29.17 -16.78 -32.24
C VAL A 8 -29.31 -16.42 -30.74
N GLN A 9 -29.83 -17.37 -29.95
CA GLN A 9 -29.87 -17.32 -28.49
C GLN A 9 -28.48 -17.09 -27.85
N PHE A 10 -27.42 -17.75 -28.32
CA PHE A 10 -26.06 -17.53 -27.81
C PHE A 10 -25.51 -16.16 -28.15
N LEU A 11 -25.78 -15.65 -29.36
CA LEU A 11 -25.32 -14.32 -29.76
C LEU A 11 -26.01 -13.24 -28.93
N LEU A 12 -27.31 -13.39 -28.67
CA LEU A 12 -28.10 -12.51 -27.81
C LEU A 12 -27.69 -12.61 -26.33
N VAL A 13 -27.39 -13.80 -25.83
CA VAL A 13 -26.86 -14.01 -24.47
C VAL A 13 -25.48 -13.40 -24.33
N ALA A 14 -24.59 -13.57 -25.31
CA ALA A 14 -23.27 -12.95 -25.32
C ALA A 14 -23.39 -11.41 -25.41
N LEU A 15 -24.32 -10.89 -26.21
CA LEU A 15 -24.62 -9.46 -26.31
C LEU A 15 -25.23 -8.91 -25.01
N ALA A 16 -26.21 -9.58 -24.41
CA ALA A 16 -26.82 -9.16 -23.15
C ALA A 16 -25.82 -9.24 -22.00
N THR A 17 -24.99 -10.29 -21.95
CA THR A 17 -23.88 -10.39 -21.00
C THR A 17 -22.89 -9.28 -21.24
N ALA A 18 -22.44 -9.05 -22.48
CA ALA A 18 -21.52 -7.97 -22.82
C ALA A 18 -22.13 -6.61 -22.47
N LEU A 19 -23.41 -6.35 -22.70
CA LEU A 19 -24.10 -5.10 -22.40
C LEU A 19 -24.29 -4.89 -20.90
N VAL A 20 -24.67 -5.92 -20.14
CA VAL A 20 -24.86 -5.84 -18.69
C VAL A 20 -23.52 -5.74 -17.98
N THR A 21 -22.55 -6.58 -18.35
CA THR A 21 -21.18 -6.47 -17.83
C THR A 21 -20.58 -5.13 -18.23
N SER A 22 -20.71 -4.67 -19.48
CA SER A 22 -20.33 -3.31 -19.90
C SER A 22 -21.09 -2.23 -19.16
N GLY A 23 -22.36 -2.41 -18.84
CA GLY A 23 -23.12 -1.47 -18.01
C GLY A 23 -22.59 -1.42 -16.58
N ILE A 24 -22.19 -2.55 -16.00
CA ILE A 24 -21.50 -2.62 -14.70
C ILE A 24 -20.09 -2.03 -14.81
N TRP A 25 -19.36 -2.26 -15.91
CA TRP A 25 -18.03 -1.68 -16.18
C TRP A 25 -18.10 -0.17 -16.31
N ILE A 26 -19.04 0.31 -17.12
CA ILE A 26 -19.32 1.70 -17.40
C ILE A 26 -19.86 2.37 -16.14
N GLY A 27 -20.72 1.70 -15.37
CA GLY A 27 -21.22 2.15 -14.08
C GLY A 27 -20.12 2.24 -13.02
N ALA A 28 -19.21 1.26 -12.94
CA ALA A 28 -18.04 1.30 -12.07
C ALA A 28 -17.07 2.41 -12.52
N TYR A 29 -16.81 2.53 -13.82
CA TYR A 29 -15.99 3.58 -14.43
C TYR A 29 -16.58 4.98 -14.21
N PHE A 30 -17.90 5.16 -14.35
CA PHE A 30 -18.57 6.43 -14.09
C PHE A 30 -18.81 6.69 -12.61
N ALA A 31 -18.95 5.69 -11.74
CA ALA A 31 -18.89 5.92 -10.28
C ALA A 31 -17.49 6.37 -9.86
N VAL A 32 -16.46 5.85 -10.51
CA VAL A 32 -15.06 6.32 -10.40
C VAL A 32 -14.91 7.75 -10.92
N ARG A 33 -15.58 8.11 -12.03
CA ARG A 33 -15.45 9.41 -12.72
C ARG A 33 -16.47 10.48 -12.32
N SER A 34 -17.58 10.13 -11.65
CA SER A 34 -18.72 11.02 -11.33
C SER A 34 -18.37 12.08 -10.28
N LYS A 35 -17.18 12.03 -9.68
CA LYS A 35 -16.61 13.15 -8.92
C LYS A 35 -15.51 13.93 -9.67
N GLU A 36 -15.15 13.49 -10.88
CA GLU A 36 -14.04 14.04 -11.67
C GLU A 36 -14.45 14.79 -12.95
N THR A 37 -15.74 14.89 -13.31
CA THR A 37 -16.15 15.56 -14.57
C THR A 37 -17.17 16.67 -14.39
N HIS A 38 -16.66 17.89 -14.17
CA HIS A 38 -17.04 19.05 -14.99
C HIS A 38 -15.79 19.56 -15.71
N THR A 39 -15.40 18.90 -16.80
CA THR A 39 -14.43 19.44 -17.76
C THR A 39 -14.83 18.95 -19.15
N THR A 40 -15.31 19.89 -19.95
CA THR A 40 -15.67 19.72 -21.36
C THR A 40 -14.40 19.56 -22.22
N ASN A 41 -14.51 18.65 -23.18
CA ASN A 41 -13.53 18.34 -24.22
C ASN A 41 -13.02 19.61 -24.93
N VAL A 42 -11.70 19.77 -24.98
CA VAL A 42 -11.03 20.47 -26.09
C VAL A 42 -10.02 19.48 -26.68
N SER A 43 -10.31 19.06 -27.90
CA SER A 43 -9.40 18.35 -28.78
C SER A 43 -8.24 19.26 -29.17
N CYS A 44 -7.01 18.88 -28.84
CA CYS A 44 -5.81 19.52 -29.41
C CYS A 44 -5.31 18.73 -30.63
N PRO A 45 -4.87 19.43 -31.69
CA PRO A 45 -4.43 18.81 -32.94
C PRO A 45 -3.02 18.23 -32.80
N SER A 46 -2.81 17.13 -33.52
CA SER A 46 -1.50 16.56 -33.82
C SER A 46 -0.62 17.59 -34.53
N ILE A 47 0.45 18.06 -33.86
CA ILE A 47 1.54 18.82 -34.50
C ILE A 47 2.75 17.90 -34.61
N GLY A 48 3.23 17.81 -35.86
CA GLY A 48 4.19 16.85 -36.35
C GLY A 48 5.58 16.97 -35.77
N SER A 49 6.25 15.82 -35.82
CA SER A 49 7.68 15.63 -35.74
C SER A 49 8.41 16.42 -36.84
N SER A 50 9.08 17.50 -36.48
CA SER A 50 10.22 18.02 -37.23
C SER A 50 11.07 18.92 -36.33
N GLY A 51 12.32 18.51 -36.08
CA GLY A 51 13.24 19.26 -35.23
C GLY A 51 14.30 18.37 -34.61
N SER A 52 15.21 17.86 -35.43
CA SER A 52 16.48 17.29 -35.00
C SER A 52 17.29 18.35 -34.24
N GLY A 53 17.28 18.28 -32.90
CA GLY A 53 18.18 19.01 -32.03
C GLY A 53 18.94 17.99 -31.18
N ASN A 54 20.23 17.83 -31.47
CA ASN A 54 21.14 16.98 -30.70
C ASN A 54 21.06 17.31 -29.21
N GLY A 55 20.52 16.38 -28.42
CA GLY A 55 20.74 16.36 -26.98
C GLY A 55 22.21 16.06 -26.73
N THR A 56 22.96 17.05 -26.25
CA THR A 56 24.31 16.86 -25.73
C THR A 56 24.19 16.08 -24.42
N GLY A 57 24.33 14.75 -24.49
CA GLY A 57 24.61 13.92 -23.33
C GLY A 57 25.92 14.37 -22.67
N SER A 58 25.93 14.44 -21.35
CA SER A 58 27.15 14.70 -20.57
C SER A 58 28.16 13.56 -20.82
N PRO A 59 29.48 13.81 -20.94
CA PRO A 59 30.46 12.80 -21.36
C PRO A 59 30.74 11.67 -20.35
N ASN A 60 30.05 11.63 -19.20
CA ASN A 60 30.44 10.80 -18.04
C ASN A 60 29.47 9.64 -17.73
N ASP A 61 28.56 9.30 -18.65
CA ASP A 61 27.57 8.21 -18.46
C ASP A 61 28.02 6.87 -19.08
N GLU A 62 29.31 6.53 -18.97
CA GLU A 62 29.79 5.18 -19.28
C GLU A 62 29.50 4.20 -18.13
N PRO A 63 29.14 2.93 -18.43
CA PRO A 63 28.87 1.93 -17.41
C PRO A 63 30.13 1.55 -16.63
N VAL A 64 30.02 1.55 -15.30
CA VAL A 64 31.09 1.14 -14.39
C VAL A 64 31.49 -0.32 -14.68
N PRO A 65 32.79 -0.65 -14.87
CA PRO A 65 33.25 -2.02 -15.03
C PRO A 65 32.88 -2.86 -13.80
N ALA A 66 32.43 -4.09 -14.03
CA ALA A 66 32.08 -5.05 -12.99
C ALA A 66 33.31 -5.45 -12.14
N ASN A 67 33.61 -4.66 -11.11
CA ASN A 67 34.43 -5.11 -9.99
C ASN A 67 33.50 -5.42 -8.82
N ASP A 68 33.69 -6.61 -8.25
CA ASP A 68 33.01 -7.09 -7.05
C ASP A 68 33.14 -6.05 -5.91
N ASP A 69 32.01 -5.48 -5.46
CA ASP A 69 31.93 -4.73 -4.20
C ASP A 69 30.78 -5.31 -3.35
N PRO A 70 30.99 -5.53 -2.03
CA PRO A 70 30.28 -6.50 -1.23
C PRO A 70 28.92 -5.98 -0.76
N LYS A 71 28.03 -6.91 -0.44
CA LYS A 71 26.83 -6.61 0.35
C LYS A 71 27.28 -5.97 1.66
N CYS A 72 27.08 -4.67 1.82
CA CYS A 72 27.26 -3.99 3.10
C CYS A 72 26.17 -4.46 4.06
N THR A 73 26.50 -5.43 4.92
CA THR A 73 25.60 -5.98 5.93
C THR A 73 25.83 -5.38 7.31
N GLU A 74 26.52 -4.24 7.39
CA GLU A 74 26.89 -3.63 8.67
C GLU A 74 25.77 -2.71 9.19
N SER A 75 25.57 -2.75 10.51
CA SER A 75 24.63 -1.88 11.21
C SER A 75 25.21 -0.47 11.34
N CYS A 76 24.56 0.51 10.71
CA CYS A 76 24.97 1.90 10.76
C CYS A 76 24.13 2.67 11.77
N HIS A 77 24.79 3.49 12.59
CA HIS A 77 24.10 4.44 13.45
C HIS A 77 23.95 5.76 12.71
N TYR A 78 22.80 6.41 12.83
CA TYR A 78 22.63 7.77 12.33
C TYR A 78 21.85 8.60 13.32
N SER A 79 22.04 9.91 13.24
CA SER A 79 21.27 10.90 13.95
C SER A 79 20.89 12.01 12.99
N LEU A 80 19.63 12.44 13.05
CA LEU A 80 19.29 13.77 12.58
C LEU A 80 19.99 14.79 13.47
N VAL A 81 20.48 15.86 12.86
CA VAL A 81 21.25 16.91 13.52
C VAL A 81 20.49 18.21 13.33
N GLU A 82 20.19 18.91 14.42
CA GLU A 82 19.43 20.15 14.37
C GLU A 82 20.01 21.20 15.31
N SER A 83 20.45 22.33 14.76
CA SER A 83 20.73 23.52 15.56
C SER A 83 19.46 24.36 15.63
N ILE A 84 18.99 24.66 16.83
CA ILE A 84 17.90 25.61 17.07
C ILE A 84 18.49 26.91 17.65
N PRO A 85 18.12 28.09 17.13
CA PRO A 85 18.55 29.37 17.68
C PRO A 85 18.20 29.51 19.17
N VAL A 86 19.13 30.02 19.97
CA VAL A 86 18.94 30.20 21.43
C VAL A 86 17.68 31.01 21.73
N GLY A 87 16.95 30.62 22.78
CA GLY A 87 15.71 31.26 23.19
C GLY A 87 14.47 30.81 22.40
N LEU A 88 14.61 29.88 21.45
CA LEU A 88 13.48 29.20 20.82
C LEU A 88 13.33 27.78 21.39
N THR A 89 12.09 27.41 21.69
CA THR A 89 11.73 26.06 22.14
C THR A 89 10.57 25.56 21.29
N PHE A 90 10.65 24.30 20.85
CA PHE A 90 9.61 23.63 20.09
C PHE A 90 9.11 22.42 20.89
N SER A 91 7.83 22.06 20.76
CA SER A 91 7.20 20.92 21.43
C SER A 91 7.59 19.54 20.84
N SER A 92 8.58 19.51 19.95
CA SER A 92 8.99 18.35 19.16
C SER A 92 10.21 17.64 19.76
N PRO A 93 10.51 16.38 19.37
CA PRO A 93 11.69 15.66 19.84
C PRO A 93 12.96 16.46 19.64
N THR A 94 13.82 16.45 20.65
CA THR A 94 15.10 17.18 20.64
C THR A 94 16.16 16.30 19.99
N PHE A 95 16.76 16.78 18.91
CA PHE A 95 17.87 16.11 18.22
C PHE A 95 19.22 16.66 18.68
N ASN A 96 20.30 15.91 18.43
CA ASN A 96 21.66 16.42 18.69
C ASN A 96 21.91 17.68 17.86
N SER A 97 22.58 18.66 18.46
CA SER A 97 22.99 19.88 17.77
C SER A 97 24.19 19.63 16.85
N THR A 98 24.40 20.55 15.89
CA THR A 98 25.61 20.53 15.05
C THR A 98 26.89 20.56 15.88
N TYR A 99 26.89 21.37 16.96
CA TYR A 99 28.01 21.43 17.90
C TYR A 99 28.32 20.07 18.54
N GLU A 100 27.31 19.41 19.10
CA GLU A 100 27.48 18.09 19.75
C GLU A 100 27.94 17.03 18.76
N THR A 101 27.38 17.03 17.55
CA THR A 101 27.73 16.08 16.49
C THR A 101 29.17 16.26 16.02
N TRP A 102 29.64 17.50 15.79
CA TRP A 102 31.02 17.74 15.39
C TRP A 102 32.01 17.43 16.50
N MET A 103 31.66 17.72 17.76
CA MET A 103 32.44 17.29 18.92
C MET A 103 32.55 15.77 19.00
N GLU A 104 31.46 15.04 18.77
CA GLU A 104 31.46 13.58 18.74
C GLU A 104 32.35 13.04 17.62
N LEU A 105 32.26 13.60 16.40
CA LEU A 105 33.12 13.22 15.27
C LEU A 105 34.61 13.41 15.60
N MET A 106 34.99 14.56 16.16
CA MET A 106 36.38 14.81 16.57
C MET A 106 36.82 13.87 17.69
N ASN A 107 35.95 13.60 18.67
CA ASN A 107 36.27 12.71 19.78
C ASN A 107 36.50 11.25 19.32
N ARG A 108 35.74 10.79 18.33
CA ARG A 108 35.84 9.45 17.75
C ARG A 108 36.98 9.27 16.77
N ALA A 109 37.59 10.36 16.27
CA ALA A 109 38.66 10.28 15.29
C ALA A 109 39.91 9.57 15.83
N GLU A 110 40.40 8.59 15.07
CA GLU A 110 41.58 7.79 15.38
C GLU A 110 42.76 8.10 14.46
N SER A 111 42.52 8.43 13.18
CA SER A 111 43.57 8.57 12.16
C SER A 111 43.47 9.83 11.31
N GLU A 112 42.28 10.17 10.78
CA GLU A 112 42.08 11.32 9.90
C GLU A 112 40.72 12.00 10.06
N ILE A 113 40.72 13.33 9.86
CA ILE A 113 39.52 14.16 9.74
C ILE A 113 39.63 14.99 8.46
N ASP A 114 38.63 14.84 7.61
CA ASP A 114 38.51 15.48 6.31
C ASP A 114 37.31 16.41 6.29
N ILE A 115 37.53 17.70 6.00
CA ILE A 115 36.51 18.74 6.09
C ILE A 115 36.33 19.41 4.73
N ILE A 116 35.09 19.46 4.23
CA ILE A 116 34.70 20.28 3.08
C ILE A 116 33.86 21.44 3.59
N SER A 117 34.24 22.66 3.24
CA SER A 117 33.68 23.88 3.80
C SER A 117 33.48 24.98 2.76
N TYR A 118 32.45 25.80 2.97
CA TYR A 118 32.26 27.02 2.18
C TYR A 118 33.17 28.15 2.69
N TYR A 119 33.00 28.58 3.95
CA TYR A 119 33.85 29.59 4.59
C TYR A 119 34.09 29.25 6.07
N TRP A 120 35.00 29.99 6.71
CA TRP A 120 35.42 29.83 8.10
C TRP A 120 35.34 31.15 8.88
N THR A 121 34.53 31.14 9.93
CA THR A 121 34.32 32.23 10.90
C THR A 121 33.90 31.64 12.26
N LEU A 122 34.63 30.64 12.78
CA LEU A 122 34.35 30.04 14.09
C LEU A 122 34.73 30.97 15.24
N ASN A 123 35.75 31.80 15.05
CA ASN A 123 36.11 32.88 15.95
C ASN A 123 35.33 34.15 15.58
N PRO A 124 34.69 34.83 16.54
CA PRO A 124 33.91 36.03 16.27
C PRO A 124 34.76 37.19 15.76
N GLU A 125 36.07 37.21 16.01
CA GLU A 125 36.94 38.28 15.47
C GLU A 125 37.14 38.19 13.96
N ASP A 126 36.91 37.01 13.36
CA ASP A 126 37.15 36.72 11.95
C ASP A 126 35.90 36.92 11.08
N THR A 127 34.73 37.26 11.67
CA THR A 127 33.48 37.49 10.93
C THR A 127 33.48 38.78 10.10
N GLY A 128 34.42 39.69 10.35
CA GLY A 128 34.54 40.96 9.60
C GLY A 128 33.42 41.98 9.86
N ASP A 129 32.48 41.69 10.77
CA ASP A 129 31.35 42.54 11.14
C ASP A 129 31.60 43.37 12.42
N GLY A 130 32.80 43.26 13.01
CA GLY A 130 33.20 43.99 14.22
C GLY A 130 32.57 43.44 15.51
N PHE A 131 31.88 42.31 15.44
CA PHE A 131 31.22 41.67 16.57
C PHE A 131 32.24 40.91 17.44
N LYS A 132 32.23 41.11 18.76
CA LYS A 132 33.25 40.53 19.65
C LYS A 132 32.75 39.86 20.94
N ASN A 133 31.49 40.09 21.34
CA ASN A 133 31.00 39.67 22.66
C ASN A 133 29.63 39.00 22.57
N ASP A 134 29.61 37.66 22.58
CA ASP A 134 28.41 36.86 22.89
C ASP A 134 28.80 35.47 23.43
N SER A 135 28.11 35.00 24.47
CA SER A 135 28.38 33.68 25.06
C SER A 135 28.15 32.49 24.11
N THR A 136 27.37 32.67 23.05
CA THR A 136 27.14 31.65 22.03
C THR A 136 28.30 31.54 21.03
N ALA A 137 29.20 32.53 20.97
CA ALA A 137 30.43 32.44 20.19
C ALA A 137 31.44 31.46 20.81
N ASP A 138 31.34 31.18 22.11
CA ASP A 138 32.18 30.20 22.81
C ASP A 138 32.09 28.79 22.19
N TYR A 139 30.94 28.44 21.59
CA TYR A 139 30.78 27.17 20.88
C TYR A 139 31.65 27.10 19.62
N GLY A 140 31.75 28.18 18.86
CA GLY A 140 32.62 28.25 17.67
C GLY A 140 34.09 28.16 18.04
N MET A 141 34.51 28.98 19.02
CA MET A 141 35.88 28.94 19.56
C MET A 141 36.21 27.56 20.16
N SER A 142 35.25 26.90 20.80
CA SER A 142 35.40 25.54 21.33
C SER A 142 35.67 24.53 20.20
N ILE A 143 34.93 24.59 19.09
CA ILE A 143 35.19 23.73 17.92
C ILE A 143 36.60 24.01 17.37
N PHE A 144 36.96 25.28 17.14
CA PHE A 144 38.29 25.64 16.62
C PHE A 144 39.43 25.14 17.52
N ASN A 145 39.32 25.34 18.84
CA ASN A 145 40.29 24.84 19.80
C ASN A 145 40.35 23.31 19.85
N ASN A 146 39.22 22.61 19.65
CA ASN A 146 39.19 21.15 19.59
C ASN A 146 39.82 20.60 18.29
N ILE A 147 39.73 21.32 17.17
CA ILE A 147 40.49 20.97 15.95
C ILE A 147 41.99 20.97 16.25
N ILE A 148 42.49 22.02 16.92
CA ILE A 148 43.91 22.10 17.33
C ILE A 148 44.28 20.96 18.28
N LYS A 149 43.47 20.70 19.32
CA LYS A 149 43.70 19.58 20.24
C LYS A 149 43.70 18.24 19.52
N THR A 150 42.84 18.06 18.52
CA THR A 150 42.75 16.83 17.74
C THR A 150 44.01 16.63 16.90
N ALA A 151 44.51 17.67 16.24
CA ALA A 151 45.78 17.62 15.52
C ALA A 151 46.96 17.26 16.44
N GLN A 152 46.96 17.79 17.68
CA GLN A 152 47.96 17.46 18.71
C GLN A 152 47.92 15.98 19.15
N ARG A 153 46.84 15.23 18.87
CA ARG A 153 46.77 13.77 19.05
C ARG A 153 47.40 12.98 17.89
N ASN A 154 48.16 13.63 16.99
CA ASN A 154 48.70 13.05 15.75
C ASN A 154 47.64 12.55 14.75
N ILE A 155 46.46 13.16 14.75
CA ILE A 155 45.41 12.90 13.77
C ILE A 155 45.60 13.83 12.58
N THR A 156 45.55 13.28 11.38
CA THR A 156 45.72 14.06 10.15
C THR A 156 44.45 14.85 9.86
N ILE A 157 44.55 16.17 9.74
CA ILE A 157 43.41 17.02 9.38
C ILE A 157 43.62 17.60 7.99
N ARG A 158 42.66 17.40 7.08
CA ARG A 158 42.67 17.95 5.73
C ARG A 158 41.41 18.76 5.48
N ILE A 159 41.58 19.94 4.91
CA ILE A 159 40.51 20.91 4.71
C ILE A 159 40.46 21.31 3.23
N VAL A 160 39.30 21.16 2.62
CA VAL A 160 38.96 21.81 1.35
C VAL A 160 38.01 22.95 1.61
N GLN A 161 38.35 24.13 1.09
CA GLN A 161 37.57 25.36 1.27
C GLN A 161 37.34 26.08 -0.05
N ASN A 162 36.32 26.93 -0.11
CA ASN A 162 36.10 27.84 -1.23
C ASN A 162 37.19 28.94 -1.29
N SER A 163 37.44 29.52 -2.46
CA SER A 163 38.29 30.70 -2.57
C SER A 163 37.58 31.97 -2.09
N ALA A 164 38.25 32.77 -1.26
CA ALA A 164 37.83 34.11 -0.86
C ALA A 164 38.95 35.12 -1.15
N GLU A 165 38.60 36.38 -1.45
CA GLU A 165 39.58 37.43 -1.81
C GLU A 165 40.64 37.67 -0.73
N SER A 166 40.23 37.68 0.55
CA SER A 166 41.12 37.86 1.70
C SER A 166 41.67 36.54 2.27
N GLY A 167 41.25 35.39 1.75
CA GLY A 167 41.41 34.10 2.41
C GLY A 167 40.68 34.04 3.77
N TYR A 168 40.99 32.99 4.56
CA TYR A 168 40.44 32.79 5.90
C TYR A 168 41.58 32.72 6.93
N ALA A 169 41.52 33.56 7.96
CA ALA A 169 42.56 33.66 8.98
C ALA A 169 42.72 32.36 9.76
N GLU A 170 41.61 31.69 10.07
CA GLU A 170 41.55 30.46 10.86
C GLU A 170 42.27 29.29 10.18
N THR A 171 41.97 29.01 8.91
CA THR A 171 42.61 27.89 8.19
C THR A 171 44.06 28.22 7.84
N ALA A 172 44.38 29.48 7.56
CA ALA A 172 45.77 29.93 7.41
C ALA A 172 46.57 29.74 8.72
N TYR A 173 45.94 29.98 9.88
CA TYR A 173 46.56 29.70 11.18
C TYR A 173 46.80 28.20 11.37
N LEU A 174 45.81 27.35 11.08
CA LEU A 174 45.95 25.89 11.20
C LEU A 174 47.05 25.34 10.28
N GLU A 175 47.12 25.81 9.04
CA GLU A 175 48.16 25.40 8.07
C GLU A 175 49.55 25.86 8.50
N LYS A 176 49.69 27.13 8.89
CA LYS A 176 50.97 27.72 9.30
C LYS A 176 51.59 27.00 10.50
N HIS A 177 50.76 26.50 11.43
CA HIS A 177 51.22 25.79 12.62
C HIS A 177 51.30 24.26 12.41
N GLY A 178 51.02 23.77 11.21
CA GLY A 178 51.08 22.34 10.89
C GLY A 178 49.94 21.51 11.51
N TYR A 179 48.85 22.15 11.93
CA TYR A 179 47.69 21.46 12.50
C TYR A 179 46.75 20.88 11.44
N ALA A 180 46.71 21.46 10.24
CA ALA A 180 45.91 20.96 9.14
C ALA A 180 46.58 21.22 7.79
N GLN A 181 46.23 20.42 6.79
CA GLN A 181 46.57 20.68 5.39
C GLN A 181 45.36 21.34 4.71
N VAL A 182 45.57 22.45 3.99
CA VAL A 182 44.47 23.23 3.42
C VAL A 182 44.59 23.29 1.91
N ARG A 183 43.48 23.04 1.21
CA ARG A 183 43.35 23.25 -0.24
C ARG A 183 42.17 24.17 -0.53
N THR A 184 42.36 25.06 -1.49
CA THR A 184 41.38 26.07 -1.86
C THR A 184 40.87 25.83 -3.27
N MET A 185 39.56 25.70 -3.43
CA MET A 185 38.89 25.53 -4.72
C MET A 185 38.37 26.87 -5.23
N ASN A 186 38.74 27.23 -6.47
CA ASN A 186 38.25 28.42 -7.14
C ASN A 186 37.28 28.02 -8.27
N PHE A 187 35.98 28.02 -7.96
CA PHE A 187 34.93 27.65 -8.92
C PHE A 187 34.81 28.65 -10.07
N THR A 188 35.03 29.94 -9.82
CA THR A 188 35.08 30.96 -10.88
C THR A 188 36.14 30.64 -11.92
N ARG A 189 37.29 30.08 -11.51
CA ARG A 189 38.31 29.61 -12.45
C ARG A 189 37.86 28.41 -13.28
N PHE A 190 37.11 27.48 -12.69
CA PHE A 190 36.68 26.25 -13.37
C PHE A 190 35.48 26.48 -14.30
N PHE A 191 34.49 27.27 -13.88
CA PHE A 191 33.19 27.38 -14.55
C PHE A 191 32.78 28.81 -14.87
N GLY A 192 33.60 29.81 -14.54
CA GLY A 192 33.29 31.24 -14.72
C GLY A 192 32.35 31.82 -13.66
N ALA A 193 31.77 30.99 -12.79
CA ALA A 193 30.87 31.37 -11.71
C ALA A 193 30.81 30.25 -10.64
N GLY A 194 30.04 30.47 -9.57
CA GLY A 194 29.78 29.49 -8.52
C GLY A 194 30.83 29.44 -7.42
N ILE A 195 30.57 28.60 -6.41
CA ILE A 195 31.36 28.44 -5.18
C ILE A 195 31.38 26.97 -4.73
N LEU A 196 32.30 26.62 -3.83
CA LEU A 196 32.20 25.38 -3.07
C LEU A 196 31.18 25.56 -1.94
N HIS A 197 29.95 25.08 -2.12
CA HIS A 197 28.86 25.22 -1.16
C HIS A 197 28.59 23.92 -0.38
N THR A 198 29.58 23.06 -0.26
CA THR A 198 29.50 21.79 0.48
C THR A 198 29.91 21.99 1.93
N LYS A 199 29.19 21.36 2.86
CA LYS A 199 29.50 21.34 4.30
C LYS A 199 29.47 19.90 4.78
N ALA A 200 30.64 19.29 4.83
CA ALA A 200 30.78 17.89 5.18
C ALA A 200 32.01 17.67 6.07
N TRP A 201 31.87 16.73 7.00
CA TRP A 201 32.97 16.20 7.80
C TRP A 201 33.03 14.71 7.56
N ILE A 202 34.21 14.15 7.32
CA ILE A 202 34.45 12.72 7.16
C ILE A 202 35.56 12.35 8.14
N VAL A 203 35.34 11.30 8.92
CA VAL A 203 36.27 10.84 9.96
C VAL A 203 36.55 9.35 9.76
N ASP A 204 37.82 9.02 9.59
CA ASP A 204 38.34 7.66 9.41
C ASP A 204 37.60 6.82 8.34
N LYS A 205 37.05 7.48 7.32
CA LYS A 205 36.22 6.88 6.25
C LYS A 205 35.03 6.06 6.78
N LYS A 206 34.59 6.32 8.02
CA LYS A 206 33.61 5.51 8.75
C LYS A 206 32.49 6.34 9.35
N HIS A 207 32.78 7.57 9.78
CA HIS A 207 31.81 8.50 10.31
C HIS A 207 31.76 9.74 9.43
N PHE A 208 30.59 10.35 9.26
CA PHE A 208 30.50 11.62 8.55
C PHE A 208 29.31 12.46 8.99
N TYR A 209 29.39 13.76 8.72
CA TYR A 209 28.28 14.70 8.80
C TYR A 209 28.10 15.37 7.45
N VAL A 210 26.84 15.57 7.03
CA VAL A 210 26.47 16.42 5.89
C VAL A 210 25.19 17.18 6.23
N GLY A 211 25.14 18.47 5.89
CA GLY A 211 23.98 19.31 6.20
C GLY A 211 24.17 20.77 5.83
N SER A 212 23.33 21.62 6.38
CA SER A 212 23.29 23.03 5.99
C SER A 212 24.29 23.94 6.73
N ALA A 213 24.77 23.53 7.91
CA ALA A 213 25.59 24.37 8.79
C ALA A 213 26.97 24.73 8.21
N ASN A 214 27.27 26.03 8.12
CA ASN A 214 28.60 26.54 7.78
C ASN A 214 29.56 26.43 8.97
N LEU A 215 30.88 26.53 8.74
CA LEU A 215 31.86 26.67 9.83
C LEU A 215 31.88 28.11 10.35
N ASP A 216 30.73 28.50 10.91
CA ASP A 216 30.44 29.80 11.51
C ASP A 216 29.87 29.56 12.91
N TRP A 217 30.33 30.32 13.91
CA TRP A 217 29.83 30.17 15.28
C TRP A 217 28.31 30.38 15.39
N ARG A 218 27.72 31.23 14.52
CA ARG A 218 26.28 31.48 14.45
C ARG A 218 25.50 30.24 13.99
N SER A 219 26.07 29.41 13.10
CA SER A 219 25.43 28.15 12.66
C SER A 219 25.26 27.12 13.77
N LEU A 220 26.02 27.25 14.87
CA LEU A 220 25.94 26.32 16.00
C LEU A 220 24.77 26.62 16.94
N ARG A 221 24.42 27.90 17.13
CA ARG A 221 23.43 28.32 18.15
C ARG A 221 22.54 29.50 17.80
N GLN A 222 22.72 30.16 16.67
CA GLN A 222 21.95 31.35 16.28
C GLN A 222 21.16 31.17 14.98
N VAL A 223 21.48 30.15 14.19
CA VAL A 223 20.80 29.82 12.92
C VAL A 223 20.10 28.47 13.08
N LYS A 224 18.93 28.34 12.45
CA LYS A 224 18.25 27.05 12.37
C LYS A 224 18.88 26.23 11.24
N GLU A 225 19.54 25.14 11.61
CA GLU A 225 20.25 24.26 10.68
C GLU A 225 19.73 22.81 10.80
N LEU A 226 19.88 22.04 9.73
CA LEU A 226 19.58 20.61 9.70
C LEU A 226 20.72 19.87 8.98
N GLY A 227 21.06 18.70 9.49
CA GLY A 227 21.95 17.76 8.81
C GLY A 227 21.71 16.32 9.25
N VAL A 228 22.59 15.44 8.80
CA VAL A 228 22.65 14.05 9.23
C VAL A 228 24.08 13.73 9.67
N GLY A 229 24.21 13.13 10.84
CA GLY A 229 25.44 12.50 11.32
C GLY A 229 25.31 10.99 11.18
N VAL A 230 26.23 10.36 10.47
CA VAL A 230 26.30 8.90 10.30
C VAL A 230 27.55 8.40 11.00
N PHE A 231 27.39 7.36 11.80
CA PHE A 231 28.44 6.78 12.62
C PHE A 231 28.51 5.26 12.43
N ASP A 232 29.71 4.73 12.55
CA ASP A 232 29.95 3.30 12.49
C ASP A 232 29.49 2.67 11.16
N CYS A 233 29.71 3.39 10.06
CA CYS A 233 29.25 3.00 8.73
C CYS A 233 30.39 3.06 7.69
N PRO A 234 31.37 2.13 7.72
CA PRO A 234 32.53 2.12 6.82
C PRO A 234 32.17 2.18 5.34
N CYS A 235 31.14 1.46 4.90
CA CYS A 235 30.73 1.47 3.49
C CYS A 235 30.30 2.87 3.02
N LEU A 236 29.40 3.50 3.76
CA LEU A 236 28.86 4.80 3.40
C LEU A 236 29.87 5.93 3.66
N GLY A 237 30.66 5.80 4.73
CA GLY A 237 31.78 6.69 5.03
C GLY A 237 32.85 6.66 3.93
N ASN A 238 33.17 5.48 3.39
CA ASN A 238 34.11 5.34 2.26
C ASN A 238 33.53 5.91 0.96
N ASP A 239 32.22 5.78 0.72
CA ASP A 239 31.56 6.40 -0.42
C ASP A 239 31.54 7.94 -0.33
N MET A 240 31.32 8.49 0.88
CA MET A 240 31.45 9.92 1.16
C MET A 240 32.91 10.39 1.02
N TYR A 241 33.87 9.59 1.46
CA TYR A 241 35.30 9.87 1.32
C TYR A 241 35.72 10.05 -0.15
N LYS A 242 35.15 9.30 -1.10
CA LYS A 242 35.39 9.52 -2.54
C LYS A 242 34.99 10.93 -3.00
N LEU A 243 33.93 11.52 -2.42
CA LEU A 243 33.55 12.91 -2.71
C LEU A 243 34.58 13.89 -2.14
N PHE A 244 35.11 13.61 -0.93
CA PHE A 244 36.21 14.40 -0.38
C PHE A 244 37.46 14.36 -1.24
N GLU A 245 37.93 13.17 -1.62
CA GLU A 245 39.14 13.02 -2.44
C GLU A 245 39.02 13.72 -3.80
N LEU A 246 37.85 13.67 -4.43
CA LEU A 246 37.58 14.45 -5.64
C LEU A 246 37.79 15.95 -5.42
N ASN A 247 37.19 16.50 -4.36
CA ASN A 247 37.35 17.92 -4.02
C ASN A 247 38.79 18.26 -3.62
N TRP A 248 39.47 17.35 -2.90
CA TRP A 248 40.86 17.47 -2.50
C TRP A 248 41.78 17.57 -3.72
N GLU A 249 41.65 16.67 -4.70
CA GLU A 249 42.41 16.69 -5.95
C GLU A 249 42.17 17.98 -6.75
N MET A 250 40.91 18.42 -6.83
CA MET A 250 40.54 19.63 -7.56
C MET A 250 41.01 20.92 -6.88
N GLY A 251 41.25 20.91 -5.57
CA GLY A 251 41.87 22.01 -4.83
C GLY A 251 43.38 22.14 -5.01
N ALA A 252 44.02 21.24 -5.78
CA ALA A 252 45.46 21.32 -6.02
C ALA A 252 45.83 22.53 -6.92
N PRO A 253 47.01 23.15 -6.73
CA PRO A 253 47.45 24.28 -7.55
C PRO A 253 47.45 23.94 -9.04
N MET A 254 46.88 24.84 -9.84
CA MET A 254 46.83 24.73 -11.31
C MET A 254 46.06 23.52 -11.89
N LYS A 255 45.30 22.76 -11.09
CA LYS A 255 44.44 21.68 -11.61
C LYS A 255 43.39 22.20 -12.58
N GLU A 256 43.05 21.41 -13.59
CA GLU A 256 41.92 21.63 -14.49
C GLU A 256 40.93 20.46 -14.35
N VAL A 257 39.65 20.70 -14.64
CA VAL A 257 38.62 19.66 -14.57
C VAL A 257 38.93 18.61 -15.64
N PRO A 258 39.23 17.36 -15.26
CA PRO A 258 39.54 16.33 -16.24
C PRO A 258 38.28 15.95 -17.03
N LYS A 259 38.47 15.40 -18.24
CA LYS A 259 37.35 14.87 -19.02
C LYS A 259 36.66 13.70 -18.31
N GLN A 260 37.44 12.88 -17.60
CA GLN A 260 36.97 11.74 -16.82
C GLN A 260 37.81 11.66 -15.54
N PHE A 261 37.15 11.43 -14.41
CA PHE A 261 37.82 11.21 -13.12
C PHE A 261 38.36 9.78 -13.03
N PRO A 262 39.41 9.53 -12.23
CA PRO A 262 39.95 8.18 -12.01
C PRO A 262 38.89 7.19 -11.52
N ASP A 263 38.96 5.94 -11.99
CA ASP A 263 38.02 4.87 -11.61
C ASP A 263 37.97 4.62 -10.09
N ALA A 264 39.04 4.93 -9.36
CA ALA A 264 39.09 4.84 -7.90
C ALA A 264 38.05 5.75 -7.20
N LEU A 265 37.63 6.83 -7.85
CA LEU A 265 36.61 7.76 -7.34
C LEU A 265 35.19 7.40 -7.82
N ALA A 266 35.05 6.42 -8.72
CA ALA A 266 33.75 5.97 -9.20
C ALA A 266 32.95 5.28 -8.08
N THR A 267 31.63 5.29 -8.21
CA THR A 267 30.73 4.59 -7.28
C THR A 267 29.71 3.76 -8.03
N TYR A 268 29.36 2.61 -7.45
CA TYR A 268 28.22 1.81 -7.88
C TYR A 268 26.90 2.38 -7.38
N TYR A 269 26.94 3.17 -6.30
CA TYR A 269 25.76 3.61 -5.58
C TYR A 269 25.14 4.86 -6.19
N ASN A 270 23.90 4.71 -6.64
CA ASN A 270 23.07 5.76 -7.20
C ASN A 270 21.61 5.42 -6.95
N GLN A 271 20.70 6.16 -7.59
CA GLN A 271 19.29 5.93 -7.36
C GLN A 271 18.79 4.55 -7.83
N GLN A 272 19.34 4.00 -8.92
CA GLN A 272 18.93 2.68 -9.41
C GLN A 272 19.50 1.57 -8.55
N ASN A 273 20.71 1.78 -8.02
CA ASN A 273 21.40 0.82 -7.17
C ASN A 273 21.78 1.47 -5.83
N PRO A 274 20.81 1.79 -4.95
CA PRO A 274 21.10 2.41 -3.67
C PRO A 274 21.77 1.40 -2.73
N MET A 275 22.68 1.89 -1.89
CA MET A 275 23.35 1.09 -0.86
C MET A 275 22.33 0.62 0.16
N GLN A 276 22.17 -0.70 0.29
CA GLN A 276 21.32 -1.29 1.32
C GLN A 276 22.07 -1.25 2.65
N VAL A 277 21.53 -0.55 3.63
CA VAL A 277 22.11 -0.38 4.97
C VAL A 277 21.02 -0.50 6.03
N THR A 278 21.38 -0.93 7.22
CA THR A 278 20.46 -0.88 8.37
C THR A 278 20.75 0.39 9.15
N LEU A 279 19.82 1.36 9.10
CA LEU A 279 19.93 2.64 9.80
C LEU A 279 19.03 2.63 11.04
N ALA A 280 19.65 2.68 12.22
CA ALA A 280 18.95 2.60 13.52
C ALA A 280 18.00 1.38 13.62
N GLY A 281 18.45 0.22 13.14
CA GLY A 281 17.66 -1.02 13.10
C GLY A 281 16.71 -1.14 11.91
N GLN A 282 16.48 -0.07 11.15
CA GLN A 282 15.55 -0.08 10.01
C GLN A 282 16.28 -0.35 8.68
N PRO A 283 15.83 -1.34 7.87
CA PRO A 283 16.34 -1.55 6.52
C PRO A 283 16.09 -0.30 5.67
N SER A 284 17.16 0.26 5.15
CA SER A 284 17.18 1.53 4.46
C SER A 284 18.00 1.44 3.19
N ALA A 285 17.60 2.16 2.16
CA ALA A 285 18.35 2.27 0.92
C ALA A 285 18.89 3.69 0.78
N VAL A 286 20.22 3.85 0.70
CA VAL A 286 20.90 5.15 0.79
C VAL A 286 21.84 5.35 -0.38
N TYR A 287 21.91 6.58 -0.89
CA TYR A 287 22.96 6.99 -1.83
C TYR A 287 23.27 8.48 -1.66
N LEU A 288 24.46 8.88 -2.13
CA LEU A 288 24.91 10.28 -2.13
C LEU A 288 24.86 10.84 -3.55
N SER A 289 24.48 12.11 -3.67
CA SER A 289 24.45 12.88 -4.91
C SER A 289 25.43 14.06 -4.85
N ALA A 290 25.86 14.55 -6.02
CA ALA A 290 26.80 15.66 -6.12
C ALA A 290 26.45 16.63 -7.25
N ALA A 291 26.81 17.91 -7.04
CA ALA A 291 26.76 18.98 -8.03
C ALA A 291 28.10 19.74 -8.03
N PRO A 292 28.48 20.38 -9.15
CA PRO A 292 27.78 20.37 -10.43
C PRO A 292 28.11 19.10 -11.24
N PRO A 293 27.37 18.76 -12.31
CA PRO A 293 27.58 17.53 -13.10
C PRO A 293 29.01 17.32 -13.62
N GLN A 294 29.78 18.40 -13.78
CA GLN A 294 31.16 18.40 -14.25
C GLN A 294 32.17 17.99 -13.16
N LEU A 295 31.82 18.08 -11.86
CA LEU A 295 32.66 17.62 -10.73
C LEU A 295 32.12 16.33 -10.12
N ARG A 296 31.79 15.37 -10.99
CA ARG A 296 31.18 14.11 -10.63
C ARG A 296 31.97 12.95 -11.23
N ALA A 297 32.39 12.01 -10.38
CA ALA A 297 32.97 10.74 -10.83
C ALA A 297 31.90 9.80 -11.42
N ALA A 298 32.33 8.81 -12.19
CA ALA A 298 31.43 7.86 -12.85
C ALA A 298 30.49 7.17 -11.84
N GLY A 299 29.24 6.97 -12.25
CA GLY A 299 28.19 6.30 -11.48
C GLY A 299 27.51 7.11 -10.36
N ARG A 300 28.11 8.21 -9.88
CA ARG A 300 27.50 9.10 -8.87
C ARG A 300 26.25 9.79 -9.42
N GLU A 301 25.21 9.97 -8.62
CA GLU A 301 23.98 10.68 -9.06
C GLU A 301 24.18 12.21 -9.05
N ASN A 302 23.59 12.90 -10.03
CA ASN A 302 23.54 14.36 -10.05
C ASN A 302 22.52 14.88 -9.01
N ASP A 303 22.91 15.89 -8.23
CA ASP A 303 22.10 16.41 -7.12
C ASP A 303 20.75 16.98 -7.57
N GLY A 304 20.74 17.72 -8.69
CA GLY A 304 19.49 18.21 -9.28
C GLY A 304 18.57 17.07 -9.72
N ASP A 305 19.12 16.00 -10.30
CA ASP A 305 18.34 14.83 -10.74
C ASP A 305 17.78 14.03 -9.55
N ALA A 306 18.54 13.91 -8.46
CA ALA A 306 18.09 13.29 -7.23
C ALA A 306 16.86 14.01 -6.64
N ILE A 307 16.87 15.34 -6.62
CA ILE A 307 15.72 16.16 -6.19
C ILE A 307 14.53 15.94 -7.12
N LEU A 308 14.72 16.06 -8.45
CA LEU A 308 13.64 15.91 -9.42
C LEU A 308 12.98 14.54 -9.33
N LYS A 309 13.77 13.47 -9.21
CA LYS A 309 13.25 12.12 -9.13
C LYS A 309 12.55 11.85 -7.78
N THR A 310 13.04 12.42 -6.68
CA THR A 310 12.34 12.37 -5.38
C THR A 310 10.95 13.00 -5.48
N ILE A 311 10.83 14.18 -6.12
CA ILE A 311 9.53 14.84 -6.35
C ILE A 311 8.64 13.98 -7.27
N ARG A 312 9.19 13.37 -8.32
CA ARG A 312 8.43 12.53 -9.28
C ARG A 312 7.92 11.23 -8.65
N ASN A 313 8.66 10.66 -7.71
CA ASN A 313 8.28 9.40 -7.05
C ASN A 313 7.27 9.58 -5.91
N ALA A 314 7.08 10.80 -5.41
CA ALA A 314 6.10 11.09 -4.36
C ALA A 314 4.66 10.81 -4.81
N GLN A 315 3.90 10.15 -3.92
CA GLN A 315 2.51 9.75 -4.15
C GLN A 315 1.52 10.48 -3.23
N LYS A 316 1.94 10.83 -2.00
CA LYS A 316 1.02 11.43 -1.00
C LYS A 316 1.33 12.88 -0.68
N PHE A 317 2.60 13.19 -0.39
CA PHE A 317 3.02 14.52 0.03
C PHE A 317 4.46 14.82 -0.43
N VAL A 318 4.77 16.12 -0.54
CA VAL A 318 6.14 16.61 -0.74
C VAL A 318 6.34 17.81 0.19
N HIS A 319 7.14 17.64 1.23
CA HIS A 319 7.48 18.70 2.17
C HIS A 319 8.89 19.16 1.91
N ILE A 320 9.10 20.47 1.78
CA ILE A 320 10.40 21.07 1.47
C ILE A 320 10.68 22.18 2.47
N SER A 321 11.91 22.25 2.97
CA SER A 321 12.43 23.44 3.64
C SER A 321 13.74 23.83 3.00
N VAL A 322 13.74 24.99 2.35
CA VAL A 322 14.91 25.59 1.73
C VAL A 322 14.91 27.09 2.01
N MET A 323 16.09 27.65 2.24
CA MET A 323 16.25 29.09 2.39
C MET A 323 15.83 29.81 1.10
N ASP A 324 16.52 29.57 -0.01
CA ASP A 324 16.20 30.20 -1.29
C ASP A 324 15.66 29.19 -2.30
N TYR A 325 14.51 29.52 -2.90
CA TYR A 325 13.95 28.81 -4.05
C TYR A 325 13.60 29.79 -5.16
N ILE A 326 14.29 29.68 -6.30
CA ILE A 326 14.11 30.56 -7.45
C ILE A 326 14.22 29.74 -8.75
N PRO A 327 13.19 29.71 -9.62
CA PRO A 327 13.19 28.94 -10.87
C PRO A 327 14.00 29.63 -11.99
N ALA A 328 15.19 30.14 -11.65
CA ALA A 328 16.10 30.83 -12.54
C ALA A 328 17.53 30.71 -12.01
N THR A 329 18.50 31.14 -12.82
CA THR A 329 19.84 31.44 -12.33
C THR A 329 19.89 32.85 -11.73
N LEU A 330 20.76 33.07 -10.75
CA LEU A 330 20.93 34.32 -10.00
C LEU A 330 22.34 34.91 -10.10
N TYR A 331 23.34 34.05 -10.20
CA TYR A 331 24.74 34.42 -10.09
C TYR A 331 25.51 34.22 -11.41
N TYR A 332 24.81 33.83 -12.47
CA TYR A 332 25.36 33.89 -13.82
C TYR A 332 25.51 35.34 -14.27
N LYS A 333 26.47 35.55 -15.18
CA LYS A 333 26.64 36.84 -15.87
C LYS A 333 25.37 37.24 -16.62
N ASP A 334 24.75 36.27 -17.29
CA ASP A 334 23.49 36.41 -18.03
C ASP A 334 22.47 35.42 -17.45
N ASN A 335 21.63 35.91 -16.54
CA ASN A 335 20.67 35.06 -15.84
C ASN A 335 19.54 34.60 -16.76
N PHE A 336 19.16 33.32 -16.67
CA PHE A 336 18.11 32.70 -17.48
C PHE A 336 17.12 31.90 -16.64
N TYR A 337 15.92 31.71 -17.20
CA TYR A 337 14.86 30.92 -16.56
C TYR A 337 15.21 29.42 -16.55
N TRP A 338 15.12 28.77 -15.38
CA TRP A 338 15.49 27.38 -15.17
C TRP A 338 14.33 26.63 -14.48
N PRO A 339 13.44 25.98 -15.24
CA PRO A 339 12.14 25.54 -14.74
C PRO A 339 12.11 24.17 -14.07
N LEU A 340 13.21 23.41 -14.05
CA LEU A 340 13.13 21.95 -13.82
C LEU A 340 12.45 21.55 -12.50
N ILE A 341 12.84 22.17 -11.38
CA ILE A 341 12.23 21.89 -10.08
C ILE A 341 10.78 22.43 -10.03
N ASP A 342 10.54 23.60 -10.61
CA ASP A 342 9.20 24.23 -10.66
C ASP A 342 8.18 23.38 -11.41
N GLU A 343 8.57 22.88 -12.59
CA GLU A 343 7.75 21.97 -13.39
C GLU A 343 7.49 20.65 -12.65
N ALA A 344 8.50 20.10 -11.96
CA ALA A 344 8.33 18.87 -11.20
C ALA A 344 7.34 19.05 -10.04
N LEU A 345 7.43 20.16 -9.30
CA LEU A 345 6.51 20.48 -8.20
C LEU A 345 5.08 20.70 -8.69
N ARG A 346 4.90 21.47 -9.77
CA ARG A 346 3.58 21.69 -10.37
C ARG A 346 2.98 20.41 -10.90
N SER A 347 3.77 19.56 -11.58
CA SER A 347 3.27 18.29 -12.09
C SER A 347 2.85 17.37 -10.94
N ALA A 348 3.62 17.33 -9.86
CA ALA A 348 3.27 16.56 -8.67
C ALA A 348 1.96 17.06 -8.02
N ALA A 349 1.80 18.38 -7.86
CA ALA A 349 0.61 18.97 -7.26
C ALA A 349 -0.65 18.88 -8.14
N PHE A 350 -0.54 19.25 -9.42
CA PHE A 350 -1.69 19.50 -10.28
C PHE A 350 -1.98 18.40 -11.30
N ASP A 351 -0.98 17.62 -11.73
CA ASP A 351 -1.20 16.49 -12.65
C ASP A 351 -1.44 15.17 -11.89
N ARG A 352 -0.76 14.98 -10.75
CA ARG A 352 -0.79 13.72 -9.98
C ARG A 352 -1.64 13.76 -8.71
N GLY A 353 -2.16 14.93 -8.33
CA GLY A 353 -3.04 15.08 -7.16
C GLY A 353 -2.37 14.72 -5.83
N VAL A 354 -1.06 14.96 -5.69
CA VAL A 354 -0.34 14.78 -4.43
C VAL A 354 -0.84 15.88 -3.46
N HIS A 355 -1.52 15.50 -2.39
CA HIS A 355 -2.48 16.37 -1.70
C HIS A 355 -1.86 17.32 -0.64
N ASP A 356 -0.71 16.98 -0.07
CA ASP A 356 -0.07 17.79 0.98
C ASP A 356 1.30 18.31 0.52
N PHE A 357 1.37 19.60 0.17
CA PHE A 357 2.62 20.30 -0.11
C PHE A 357 2.86 21.33 0.98
N TYR A 358 3.83 21.07 1.85
CA TYR A 358 4.31 22.06 2.82
C TYR A 358 5.70 22.54 2.40
N ALA A 359 5.77 23.67 1.72
CA ALA A 359 7.02 24.30 1.36
C ALA A 359 7.31 25.45 2.35
N HIS A 360 8.32 25.32 3.20
CA HIS A 360 8.85 26.43 3.99
C HIS A 360 9.95 27.10 3.17
N LEU A 361 9.58 28.12 2.39
CA LEU A 361 10.46 28.85 1.48
C LEU A 361 10.68 30.26 2.03
N HIS A 362 11.92 30.73 2.10
CA HIS A 362 12.23 32.13 2.38
C HIS A 362 12.60 32.85 1.07
N SER A 363 11.60 33.10 0.22
CA SER A 363 11.78 33.96 -0.95
C SER A 363 11.43 35.42 -0.61
N LEU A 364 12.23 36.36 -1.10
CA LEU A 364 11.95 37.81 -1.06
C LEU A 364 10.61 38.18 -1.75
N ALA A 365 9.98 37.26 -2.47
CA ALA A 365 8.67 37.41 -3.06
C ALA A 365 7.72 36.29 -2.60
N SER A 366 6.50 36.65 -2.19
CA SER A 366 5.41 35.69 -2.02
C SER A 366 5.06 35.07 -3.39
N ILE A 367 5.61 33.89 -3.66
CA ILE A 367 5.38 33.16 -4.93
C ILE A 367 4.04 32.40 -4.96
N ASN A 368 3.18 32.56 -3.95
CA ASN A 368 1.84 31.95 -3.92
C ASN A 368 1.04 32.28 -5.20
N GLY A 369 1.17 33.50 -5.73
CA GLY A 369 0.53 33.89 -7.01
C GLY A 369 1.18 33.27 -8.26
N HIS A 370 2.43 32.83 -8.18
CA HIS A 370 3.14 32.19 -9.29
C HIS A 370 2.90 30.69 -9.35
N LEU A 371 2.63 30.01 -8.22
CA LEU A 371 2.46 28.56 -8.12
C LEU A 371 1.00 28.05 -8.26
N SER A 372 0.03 28.93 -8.49
CA SER A 372 -1.40 28.64 -8.38
C SER A 372 -1.99 27.59 -9.33
N CYS A 373 -1.34 27.30 -10.46
CA CYS A 373 -1.84 26.41 -11.50
C CYS A 373 -0.73 26.02 -12.48
N ARG A 374 -1.00 25.03 -13.35
CA ARG A 374 -0.21 24.81 -14.56
C ARG A 374 -0.53 25.91 -15.58
N LYS A 375 0.48 26.53 -16.18
CA LYS A 375 0.31 27.62 -17.14
C LYS A 375 0.68 27.21 -18.57
N TYR A 376 -0.02 27.74 -19.56
CA TYR A 376 0.39 27.71 -20.97
C TYR A 376 0.68 29.14 -21.45
N TYR A 377 1.66 29.31 -22.34
CA TYR A 377 1.94 30.61 -22.93
C TYR A 377 0.91 30.88 -24.02
N ASP A 378 0.10 31.94 -23.86
CA ASP A 378 -0.80 32.42 -24.91
C ASP A 378 -0.07 33.50 -25.73
N PRO A 379 0.30 33.21 -26.99
CA PRO A 379 0.97 34.17 -27.86
C PRO A 379 0.11 35.41 -28.18
N THR A 380 -1.22 35.30 -28.08
CA THR A 380 -2.15 36.40 -28.37
C THR A 380 -2.35 37.33 -27.17
N ALA A 381 -2.29 36.79 -25.96
CA ALA A 381 -2.42 37.56 -24.73
C ALA A 381 -1.07 38.10 -24.21
N GLY A 382 0.05 37.60 -24.74
CA GLY A 382 1.41 38.03 -24.37
C GLY A 382 1.83 37.62 -22.95
N HIS A 383 1.08 36.72 -22.30
CA HIS A 383 1.35 36.23 -20.95
C HIS A 383 0.91 34.76 -20.78
N ASN A 384 1.25 34.19 -19.62
CA ASN A 384 0.96 32.80 -19.27
C ASN A 384 -0.42 32.67 -18.58
N GLU A 385 -1.32 31.86 -19.14
CA GLU A 385 -2.67 31.60 -18.59
C GLU A 385 -2.76 30.24 -17.90
N CYS A 386 -3.62 30.12 -16.86
CA CYS A 386 -3.87 28.86 -16.17
C CYS A 386 -4.64 27.86 -17.05
N ILE A 387 -4.25 26.59 -17.02
CA ILE A 387 -5.00 25.50 -17.65
C ILE A 387 -6.25 25.21 -16.80
N ASN A 388 -7.43 25.42 -17.40
CA ASN A 388 -8.72 25.14 -16.80
C ASN A 388 -8.86 23.64 -16.44
N GLY A 389 -9.23 23.34 -15.18
CA GLY A 389 -9.47 21.97 -14.69
C GLY A 389 -8.32 21.35 -13.90
N THR A 390 -7.27 22.11 -13.57
CA THR A 390 -6.21 21.66 -12.65
C THR A 390 -6.74 21.56 -11.21
N GLN A 391 -6.61 20.38 -10.58
CA GLN A 391 -6.96 20.14 -9.18
C GLN A 391 -5.69 19.83 -8.39
N GLY A 392 -5.43 20.60 -7.33
CA GLY A 392 -4.21 20.48 -6.51
C GLY A 392 -3.94 21.77 -5.73
N SER A 393 -3.05 21.72 -4.73
CA SER A 393 -2.65 22.91 -3.96
C SER A 393 -1.18 22.83 -3.58
N ILE A 394 -0.49 23.96 -3.65
CA ILE A 394 0.86 24.14 -3.11
C ILE A 394 0.76 25.18 -2.00
N GLU A 395 1.10 24.81 -0.76
CA GLU A 395 1.14 25.74 0.37
C GLU A 395 2.59 26.19 0.61
N VAL A 396 2.83 27.50 0.49
CA VAL A 396 4.10 28.11 0.88
C VAL A 396 3.96 28.81 2.23
N ARG A 397 4.79 28.41 3.19
CA ARG A 397 4.88 29.00 4.52
C ARG A 397 6.18 29.77 4.66
N LEU A 398 6.08 31.01 5.16
CA LEU A 398 7.24 31.79 5.56
C LEU A 398 7.55 31.47 7.02
N PHE A 399 8.81 31.12 7.29
CA PHE A 399 9.29 30.88 8.64
C PHE A 399 10.19 32.03 9.06
N GLU A 400 9.69 32.87 9.97
CA GLU A 400 10.45 33.98 10.55
C GLU A 400 11.04 33.55 11.89
N VAL A 401 12.35 33.75 12.07
CA VAL A 401 13.01 33.51 13.35
C VAL A 401 12.98 34.82 14.14
N PRO A 402 12.33 34.90 15.32
CA PRO A 402 12.20 36.16 16.05
C PRO A 402 13.56 36.80 16.35
N LEU A 403 13.67 38.11 16.09
CA LEU A 403 14.90 38.90 16.32
C LEU A 403 14.97 39.56 17.71
N LYS A 404 13.86 39.63 18.45
CA LYS A 404 13.75 40.41 19.69
C LYS A 404 14.82 40.02 20.73
N GLY A 405 15.73 40.95 21.03
CA GLY A 405 16.84 40.75 21.97
C GLY A 405 18.14 40.21 21.35
N TRP A 406 18.15 39.97 20.04
CA TRP A 406 19.27 39.40 19.28
C TRP A 406 19.65 40.27 18.05
N GLU A 407 19.12 41.50 17.95
CA GLU A 407 19.28 42.41 16.80
C GLU A 407 20.73 42.83 16.55
N HIS A 408 21.59 42.68 17.56
CA HIS A 408 22.99 43.04 17.52
C HIS A 408 23.87 41.99 16.80
N ILE A 409 23.37 40.78 16.54
CA ILE A 409 24.11 39.71 15.85
C ILE A 409 23.72 39.71 14.37
N PRO A 410 24.60 40.15 13.45
CA PRO A 410 24.29 40.19 12.02
C PRO A 410 24.28 38.78 11.42
N TYR A 411 23.47 38.61 10.36
CA TYR A 411 23.31 37.36 9.60
C TYR A 411 22.94 36.13 10.45
N ALA A 412 22.41 36.35 11.65
CA ALA A 412 21.83 35.35 12.54
C ALA A 412 20.31 35.25 12.36
N ARG A 413 19.67 34.32 13.08
CA ARG A 413 18.21 34.21 13.16
C ARG A 413 17.56 34.00 11.79
N VAL A 414 18.06 33.01 11.06
CA VAL A 414 17.47 32.57 9.78
C VAL A 414 17.18 31.08 9.80
N ASN A 415 16.24 30.64 8.95
CA ASN A 415 16.03 29.23 8.65
C ASN A 415 16.92 28.83 7.47
N HIS A 416 18.04 28.18 7.77
CA HIS A 416 19.05 27.83 6.77
C HIS A 416 18.97 26.35 6.36
N ASN A 417 17.81 25.68 6.52
CA ASN A 417 17.65 24.27 6.14
C ASN A 417 17.65 24.03 4.62
N LYS A 418 18.02 22.81 4.20
CA LYS A 418 17.97 22.32 2.80
C LYS A 418 17.57 20.85 2.77
N TYR A 419 16.28 20.57 2.94
CA TYR A 419 15.79 19.19 2.92
C TYR A 419 14.42 19.06 2.26
N MET A 420 14.11 17.83 1.85
CA MET A 420 12.82 17.43 1.31
C MET A 420 12.41 16.06 1.87
N VAL A 421 11.14 15.89 2.23
CA VAL A 421 10.58 14.63 2.69
C VAL A 421 9.32 14.31 1.89
N THR A 422 9.19 13.05 1.49
CA THR A 422 8.04 12.49 0.77
C THR A 422 7.54 11.25 1.51
N ASP A 423 6.52 10.57 1.00
CA ASP A 423 5.98 9.34 1.59
C ASP A 423 6.93 8.14 1.53
N ASN A 424 8.00 8.22 0.73
CA ASN A 424 8.94 7.11 0.53
C ASN A 424 10.43 7.51 0.63
N THR A 425 10.76 8.79 0.45
CA THR A 425 12.14 9.28 0.33
C THR A 425 12.36 10.55 1.15
N ALA A 426 13.50 10.64 1.83
CA ALA A 426 14.03 11.85 2.45
C ALA A 426 15.34 12.28 1.75
N TYR A 427 15.49 13.57 1.49
CA TYR A 427 16.66 14.20 0.89
C TYR A 427 17.18 15.28 1.84
N ILE A 428 18.47 15.26 2.17
CA ILE A 428 19.16 16.29 2.97
C ILE A 428 20.35 16.78 2.15
N GLY A 429 20.41 18.07 1.84
CA GLY A 429 21.45 18.63 0.98
C GLY A 429 22.17 19.84 1.57
N THR A 430 23.13 20.35 0.83
CA THR A 430 23.89 21.56 1.19
C THR A 430 23.49 22.80 0.39
N SER A 431 22.73 22.64 -0.70
CA SER A 431 22.50 23.64 -1.75
C SER A 431 21.12 24.30 -1.68
N ASN A 432 21.08 25.62 -1.89
CA ASN A 432 19.83 26.34 -2.16
C ASN A 432 19.27 25.94 -3.54
N TRP A 433 17.99 26.21 -3.78
CA TRP A 433 17.28 25.72 -4.95
C TRP A 433 17.13 26.83 -6.01
N SER A 434 18.26 27.19 -6.63
CA SER A 434 18.32 27.96 -7.88
C SER A 434 19.19 27.23 -8.92
N GLY A 435 19.07 27.59 -10.20
CA GLY A 435 19.78 26.89 -11.27
C GLY A 435 21.30 26.87 -11.07
N ASP A 436 21.91 27.95 -10.57
CA ASP A 436 23.36 28.07 -10.38
C ASP A 436 23.92 27.05 -9.37
N TYR A 437 23.12 26.69 -8.37
CA TYR A 437 23.53 25.74 -7.33
C TYR A 437 23.74 24.33 -7.88
N PHE A 438 23.04 23.97 -8.96
CA PHE A 438 23.13 22.67 -9.60
C PHE A 438 24.00 22.69 -10.86
N LEU A 439 24.21 23.85 -11.48
CA LEU A 439 24.94 23.97 -12.74
C LEU A 439 26.43 24.30 -12.56
N VAL A 440 26.79 25.12 -11.57
CA VAL A 440 28.17 25.65 -11.40
C VAL A 440 28.65 25.72 -9.96
N THR A 441 27.89 25.26 -8.99
CA THR A 441 28.23 25.33 -7.56
C THR A 441 28.42 23.94 -6.99
N GLY A 442 29.44 23.77 -6.13
CA GLY A 442 29.77 22.51 -5.49
C GLY A 442 28.81 22.15 -4.35
N GLY A 443 27.98 21.13 -4.51
CA GLY A 443 27.02 20.68 -3.49
C GLY A 443 26.95 19.15 -3.35
N ILE A 444 26.47 18.68 -2.20
CA ILE A 444 26.25 17.26 -1.92
C ILE A 444 24.84 17.06 -1.36
N GLY A 445 24.20 15.95 -1.74
CA GLY A 445 22.96 15.47 -1.19
C GLY A 445 23.09 14.07 -0.59
N PHE A 446 22.36 13.83 0.50
CA PHE A 446 22.16 12.54 1.15
C PHE A 446 20.71 12.12 0.92
N VAL A 447 20.51 10.97 0.26
CA VAL A 447 19.17 10.45 -0.07
C VAL A 447 18.93 9.15 0.69
N LEU A 448 17.83 9.12 1.44
CA LEU A 448 17.35 7.98 2.21
C LEU A 448 15.99 7.54 1.67
N GLN A 449 15.89 6.28 1.26
CA GLN A 449 14.64 5.65 0.82
C GLN A 449 14.22 4.58 1.83
N GLY A 450 12.94 4.56 2.18
CA GLY A 450 12.38 3.44 2.95
C GLY A 450 12.47 2.17 2.10
N ALA A 451 13.04 1.10 2.64
CA ALA A 451 13.08 -0.16 1.92
C ALA A 451 11.65 -0.59 1.58
N ASP A 452 11.32 -0.58 0.29
CA ASP A 452 10.07 -1.13 -0.19
C ASP A 452 10.07 -2.62 0.18
N VAL A 453 9.29 -2.98 1.22
CA VAL A 453 8.93 -4.37 1.51
C VAL A 453 7.96 -4.81 0.41
N THR A 454 8.50 -4.90 -0.80
CA THR A 454 7.90 -5.63 -1.90
C THR A 454 7.67 -7.06 -1.43
N MET A 455 6.48 -7.58 -1.72
CA MET A 455 6.11 -8.96 -1.39
C MET A 455 7.25 -9.90 -1.78
N SER A 456 7.85 -10.57 -0.79
CA SER A 456 8.91 -11.53 -1.03
C SER A 456 8.48 -12.51 -2.11
N ARG A 457 9.37 -12.82 -3.07
CA ARG A 457 9.10 -13.80 -4.13
C ARG A 457 8.60 -15.14 -3.57
N ARG A 458 9.07 -15.51 -2.37
CA ARG A 458 8.64 -16.72 -1.65
C ARG A 458 7.20 -16.61 -1.16
N LEU A 459 6.81 -15.49 -0.56
CA LEU A 459 5.43 -15.24 -0.14
C LEU A 459 4.47 -15.19 -1.33
N GLY A 460 4.89 -14.59 -2.45
CA GLY A 460 4.13 -14.61 -3.70
C GLY A 460 3.87 -16.03 -4.19
N LEU A 461 4.91 -16.88 -4.22
CA LEU A 461 4.79 -18.29 -4.61
C LEU A 461 3.83 -19.06 -3.68
N VAL A 462 3.98 -18.91 -2.37
CA VAL A 462 3.11 -19.54 -1.36
C VAL A 462 1.66 -19.13 -1.57
N THR A 463 1.42 -17.84 -1.79
CA THR A 463 0.08 -17.29 -2.03
C THR A 463 -0.53 -17.89 -3.29
N VAL A 464 0.21 -17.98 -4.40
CA VAL A 464 -0.27 -18.57 -5.66
C VAL A 464 -0.58 -20.07 -5.50
N VAL A 465 0.28 -20.81 -4.80
CA VAL A 465 0.08 -22.24 -4.53
C VAL A 465 -1.22 -22.47 -3.75
N HIS A 466 -1.44 -21.74 -2.66
CA HIS A 466 -2.67 -21.87 -1.88
C HIS A 466 -3.91 -21.34 -2.61
N ALA A 467 -3.77 -20.26 -3.40
CA ALA A 467 -4.87 -19.71 -4.18
C ALA A 467 -5.37 -20.68 -5.25
N LEU A 468 -4.47 -21.31 -6.01
CA LEU A 468 -4.85 -22.22 -7.10
C LEU A 468 -5.05 -23.65 -6.60
N LEU A 469 -4.02 -24.26 -6.02
CA LEU A 469 -4.10 -25.66 -5.63
C LEU A 469 -4.98 -25.86 -4.39
N GLY A 470 -5.03 -24.90 -3.47
CA GLY A 470 -5.89 -24.97 -2.27
C GLY A 470 -7.39 -24.79 -2.56
N SER A 471 -7.76 -24.45 -3.79
CA SER A 471 -9.15 -24.20 -4.22
C SER A 471 -9.88 -25.42 -4.79
N PHE A 472 -9.34 -26.64 -4.64
CA PHE A 472 -10.04 -27.88 -5.00
C PHE A 472 -11.44 -27.98 -4.34
N GLY A 473 -11.57 -27.48 -3.11
CA GLY A 473 -12.82 -27.51 -2.35
C GLY A 473 -13.93 -26.66 -2.97
N ASP A 474 -13.58 -25.63 -3.75
CA ASP A 474 -14.58 -24.84 -4.48
C ASP A 474 -15.20 -25.65 -5.64
N ILE A 475 -14.44 -26.57 -6.24
CA ILE A 475 -14.98 -27.53 -7.24
C ILE A 475 -15.86 -28.57 -6.54
N GLU A 476 -15.38 -29.14 -5.43
CA GLU A 476 -16.13 -30.16 -4.66
C GLU A 476 -17.49 -29.62 -4.19
N ALA A 477 -17.53 -28.35 -3.73
CA ALA A 477 -18.75 -27.67 -3.30
C ALA A 477 -19.81 -27.49 -4.42
N ASN A 478 -19.37 -27.46 -5.68
CA ASN A 478 -20.24 -27.22 -6.84
C ASN A 478 -20.51 -28.49 -7.65
N ILE A 479 -20.16 -29.67 -7.13
CA ILE A 479 -20.20 -30.92 -7.93
C ILE A 479 -21.62 -31.32 -8.33
N LEU A 480 -22.62 -31.12 -7.45
CA LEU A 480 -24.04 -31.35 -7.75
C LEU A 480 -24.54 -30.43 -8.87
N ASN A 481 -24.03 -29.20 -8.91
CA ASN A 481 -24.34 -28.26 -9.96
C ASN A 481 -23.65 -28.62 -11.28
N PHE A 482 -22.35 -28.95 -11.27
CA PHE A 482 -21.62 -29.27 -12.49
C PHE A 482 -22.02 -30.60 -13.13
N MET A 483 -22.38 -31.59 -12.31
CA MET A 483 -22.69 -32.95 -12.73
C MET A 483 -24.17 -33.30 -12.51
N THR A 484 -25.07 -32.31 -12.61
CA THR A 484 -26.50 -32.46 -12.28
C THR A 484 -27.16 -33.66 -12.97
N ILE A 485 -27.03 -33.81 -14.29
CA ILE A 485 -27.71 -34.90 -15.02
C ILE A 485 -27.16 -36.27 -14.65
N PRO A 486 -25.84 -36.55 -14.78
CA PRO A 486 -25.32 -37.87 -14.48
C PRO A 486 -25.47 -38.25 -12.99
N VAL A 487 -25.37 -37.30 -12.06
CA VAL A 487 -25.57 -37.56 -10.63
C VAL A 487 -27.04 -37.86 -10.32
N ARG A 488 -28.00 -37.11 -10.90
CA ARG A 488 -29.44 -37.44 -10.75
C ARG A 488 -29.75 -38.84 -11.26
N LYS A 489 -29.21 -39.22 -12.42
CA LYS A 489 -29.36 -40.57 -12.96
C LYS A 489 -28.80 -41.63 -12.01
N MET A 490 -27.58 -41.41 -11.52
CA MET A 490 -26.92 -42.32 -10.57
C MET A 490 -27.73 -42.47 -9.28
N PHE A 491 -28.33 -41.41 -8.73
CA PHE A 491 -29.18 -41.53 -7.54
C PHE A 491 -30.43 -42.37 -7.80
N ASN A 492 -31.08 -42.18 -8.95
CA ASN A 492 -32.28 -42.95 -9.28
C ASN A 492 -31.95 -44.44 -9.43
N GLU A 493 -30.90 -44.75 -10.20
CA GLU A 493 -30.41 -46.13 -10.39
C GLU A 493 -29.96 -46.77 -9.08
N SER A 494 -29.27 -46.01 -8.21
CA SER A 494 -28.82 -46.49 -6.89
C SER A 494 -30.01 -46.88 -6.01
N VAL A 495 -31.07 -46.07 -5.97
CA VAL A 495 -32.24 -46.34 -5.12
C VAL A 495 -33.01 -47.55 -5.64
N GLU A 496 -33.20 -47.64 -6.95
CA GLU A 496 -33.84 -48.78 -7.57
C GLU A 496 -33.05 -50.07 -7.33
N ARG A 497 -31.72 -50.03 -7.51
CA ARG A 497 -30.84 -51.20 -7.37
C ARG A 497 -30.71 -51.71 -5.94
N HIS A 498 -30.59 -50.83 -4.96
CA HIS A 498 -30.32 -51.21 -3.58
C HIS A 498 -31.60 -51.40 -2.74
N TYR A 499 -32.66 -50.66 -3.03
CA TYR A 499 -33.89 -50.67 -2.24
C TYR A 499 -35.10 -51.24 -3.00
N GLY A 500 -35.01 -51.43 -4.32
CA GLY A 500 -36.12 -51.94 -5.14
C GLY A 500 -37.29 -50.96 -5.29
N ILE A 501 -37.07 -49.67 -4.99
CA ILE A 501 -38.09 -48.63 -5.00
C ILE A 501 -37.90 -47.74 -6.23
N VAL A 502 -38.93 -47.64 -7.06
CA VAL A 502 -38.98 -46.64 -8.13
C VAL A 502 -39.58 -45.35 -7.55
N LEU A 503 -38.77 -44.30 -7.46
CA LEU A 503 -39.20 -43.02 -6.89
C LEU A 503 -40.02 -42.23 -7.90
N HIS A 504 -41.18 -41.71 -7.46
CA HIS A 504 -41.90 -40.70 -8.21
C HIS A 504 -41.10 -39.39 -8.21
N GLU A 505 -41.25 -38.56 -9.24
CA GLU A 505 -40.48 -37.32 -9.45
C GLU A 505 -40.45 -36.38 -8.22
N GLU A 506 -41.57 -36.20 -7.51
CA GLU A 506 -41.64 -35.39 -6.29
C GLU A 506 -40.80 -35.97 -5.14
N THR A 507 -40.92 -37.28 -4.90
CA THR A 507 -40.15 -37.97 -3.86
C THR A 507 -38.67 -37.98 -4.20
N PHE A 508 -38.32 -38.13 -5.48
CA PHE A 508 -36.94 -38.06 -5.97
C PHE A 508 -36.35 -36.66 -5.76
N ASN A 509 -37.09 -35.59 -6.09
CA ASN A 509 -36.65 -34.21 -5.88
C ASN A 509 -36.41 -33.91 -4.39
N LEU A 510 -37.24 -34.46 -3.49
CA LEU A 510 -37.02 -34.33 -2.05
C LEU A 510 -35.76 -35.05 -1.57
N VAL A 511 -35.49 -36.26 -2.07
CA VAL A 511 -34.26 -37.01 -1.79
C VAL A 511 -33.04 -36.25 -2.32
N TYR A 512 -33.09 -35.78 -3.56
CA TYR A 512 -32.01 -34.99 -4.18
C TYR A 512 -31.69 -33.73 -3.36
N SER A 513 -32.74 -33.02 -2.91
CA SER A 513 -32.59 -31.80 -2.10
C SER A 513 -32.03 -32.08 -0.72
N SER A 514 -32.38 -33.23 -0.15
CA SER A 514 -31.84 -33.70 1.13
C SER A 514 -30.35 -34.03 1.03
N VAL A 515 -29.90 -34.62 -0.09
CA VAL A 515 -28.47 -34.79 -0.37
C VAL A 515 -27.77 -33.44 -0.51
N ALA A 516 -28.35 -32.46 -1.21
CA ALA A 516 -27.75 -31.13 -1.35
C ALA A 516 -27.52 -30.43 0.01
N VAL A 517 -28.42 -30.61 0.98
CA VAL A 517 -28.32 -30.02 2.33
C VAL A 517 -27.15 -30.59 3.14
N THR A 518 -26.71 -31.82 2.86
CA THR A 518 -25.61 -32.47 3.61
C THR A 518 -24.31 -31.66 3.57
N PHE A 519 -24.06 -30.93 2.48
CA PHE A 519 -22.93 -30.00 2.38
C PHE A 519 -23.02 -28.86 3.40
N PHE A 520 -24.20 -28.26 3.57
CA PHE A 520 -24.40 -27.19 4.56
C PHE A 520 -24.37 -27.71 5.99
N VAL A 521 -24.80 -28.96 6.24
CA VAL A 521 -24.58 -29.63 7.53
C VAL A 521 -23.07 -29.76 7.81
N GLY A 522 -22.29 -30.12 6.79
CA GLY A 522 -20.83 -30.13 6.85
C GLY A 522 -20.24 -28.76 7.21
N ILE A 523 -20.71 -27.69 6.56
CA ILE A 523 -20.30 -26.31 6.89
C ILE A 523 -20.61 -25.98 8.36
N LEU A 524 -21.82 -26.29 8.84
CA LEU A 524 -22.25 -26.00 10.21
C LEU A 524 -21.36 -26.72 11.23
N VAL A 525 -21.13 -28.02 11.03
CA VAL A 525 -20.27 -28.83 11.91
C VAL A 525 -18.83 -28.30 11.87
N GLY A 526 -18.31 -28.00 10.68
CA GLY A 526 -16.95 -27.48 10.53
C GLY A 526 -16.76 -26.09 11.14
N ALA A 527 -17.77 -25.21 11.08
CA ALA A 527 -17.75 -23.90 11.73
C ALA A 527 -17.65 -24.00 13.27
N VAL A 528 -18.28 -25.01 13.87
CA VAL A 528 -18.16 -25.28 15.31
C VAL A 528 -16.80 -25.87 15.66
N LEU A 529 -16.30 -26.80 14.83
CA LEU A 529 -15.03 -27.50 15.09
C LEU A 529 -13.79 -26.66 14.78
N MET A 530 -13.86 -25.70 13.85
CA MET A 530 -12.67 -25.00 13.35
C MET A 530 -11.87 -24.28 14.44
N GLY A 531 -12.55 -23.68 15.42
CA GLY A 531 -11.90 -22.98 16.54
C GLY A 531 -11.06 -23.94 17.37
N TYR A 532 -11.67 -25.06 17.78
CA TYR A 532 -10.99 -26.11 18.53
C TYR A 532 -9.80 -26.71 17.76
N LEU A 533 -9.97 -26.94 16.46
CA LEU A 533 -8.90 -27.48 15.61
C LEU A 533 -7.71 -26.51 15.50
N MET A 534 -7.97 -25.22 15.29
CA MET A 534 -6.91 -24.20 15.21
C MET A 534 -6.14 -24.05 16.53
N ASP A 535 -6.81 -24.19 17.66
CA ASP A 535 -6.17 -24.07 18.98
C ASP A 535 -5.38 -25.34 19.34
N PHE A 536 -5.86 -26.52 18.95
CA PHE A 536 -5.20 -27.80 19.25
C PHE A 536 -4.08 -28.15 18.28
N TYR A 537 -4.32 -28.07 16.96
CA TYR A 537 -3.35 -28.46 15.94
C TYR A 537 -2.54 -27.28 15.38
N GLY A 538 -3.01 -26.04 15.54
CA GLY A 538 -2.43 -24.86 14.89
C GLY A 538 -3.05 -24.56 13.52
N ARG A 539 -2.70 -23.38 12.99
CA ARG A 539 -3.34 -22.80 11.79
C ARG A 539 -2.93 -23.53 10.51
N LYS A 540 -1.62 -23.78 10.32
CA LYS A 540 -1.10 -24.54 9.17
C LYS A 540 -1.67 -25.96 9.15
N GLU A 541 -1.58 -26.68 10.26
CA GLU A 541 -2.00 -28.08 10.31
C GLU A 541 -3.50 -28.24 10.04
N THR A 542 -4.31 -27.33 10.58
CA THR A 542 -5.76 -27.32 10.32
C THR A 542 -6.09 -26.90 8.88
N GLY A 543 -5.56 -25.76 8.42
CA GLY A 543 -5.88 -25.18 7.12
C GLY A 543 -5.27 -25.91 5.93
N VAL A 544 -4.18 -26.65 6.14
CA VAL A 544 -3.48 -27.42 5.10
C VAL A 544 -3.71 -28.92 5.28
N ILE A 545 -3.24 -29.51 6.40
CA ILE A 545 -3.24 -30.97 6.54
C ILE A 545 -4.66 -31.52 6.71
N VAL A 546 -5.40 -31.05 7.72
CA VAL A 546 -6.76 -31.55 7.99
C VAL A 546 -7.67 -31.27 6.79
N ARG A 547 -7.69 -30.03 6.30
CA ARG A 547 -8.49 -29.64 5.12
C ARG A 547 -8.16 -30.48 3.88
N SER A 548 -6.88 -30.62 3.52
CA SER A 548 -6.51 -31.35 2.29
C SER A 548 -6.73 -32.85 2.43
N SER A 549 -6.53 -33.42 3.61
CA SER A 549 -6.84 -34.83 3.88
C SER A 549 -8.33 -35.12 3.74
N LEU A 550 -9.18 -34.23 4.27
CA LEU A 550 -10.62 -34.30 4.08
C LEU A 550 -11.02 -34.15 2.60
N GLY A 551 -10.35 -33.27 1.84
CA GLY A 551 -10.55 -33.16 0.38
C GLY A 551 -10.25 -34.47 -0.37
N ILE A 552 -9.14 -35.13 -0.04
CA ILE A 552 -8.82 -36.45 -0.63
C ILE A 552 -9.93 -37.47 -0.32
N ILE A 553 -10.37 -37.54 0.94
CA ILE A 553 -11.45 -38.45 1.35
C ILE A 553 -12.75 -38.11 0.63
N CYS A 554 -13.09 -36.82 0.51
CA CYS A 554 -14.25 -36.33 -0.22
C CYS A 554 -14.25 -36.80 -1.68
N GLY A 555 -13.19 -36.48 -2.44
CA GLY A 555 -13.07 -36.87 -3.84
C GLY A 555 -13.07 -38.39 -4.04
N VAL A 556 -12.43 -39.15 -3.15
CA VAL A 556 -12.46 -40.63 -3.19
C VAL A 556 -13.86 -41.17 -2.92
N CYS A 557 -14.57 -40.67 -1.90
CA CYS A 557 -15.95 -41.07 -1.60
C CYS A 557 -16.88 -40.81 -2.79
N MET A 558 -16.79 -39.63 -3.42
CA MET A 558 -17.60 -39.28 -4.60
C MET A 558 -17.21 -40.05 -5.87
N TYR A 559 -15.94 -40.45 -6.01
CA TYR A 559 -15.51 -41.32 -7.11
C TYR A 559 -16.07 -42.74 -6.92
N LEU A 560 -15.96 -43.29 -5.70
CA LEU A 560 -16.47 -44.61 -5.37
C LEU A 560 -18.00 -44.66 -5.41
N SER A 561 -18.70 -43.57 -5.10
CA SER A 561 -20.16 -43.51 -5.21
C SER A 561 -20.65 -43.76 -6.63
N GLY A 562 -19.98 -43.19 -7.64
CA GLY A 562 -20.31 -43.47 -9.03
C GLY A 562 -19.91 -44.87 -9.49
N THR A 563 -18.80 -45.40 -8.98
CA THR A 563 -18.30 -46.74 -9.34
C THR A 563 -19.17 -47.86 -8.77
N PHE A 564 -19.59 -47.73 -7.51
CA PHE A 564 -20.46 -48.69 -6.84
C PHE A 564 -21.95 -48.37 -6.98
N CYS A 565 -22.30 -47.27 -7.65
CA CYS A 565 -23.67 -46.78 -7.76
C CYS A 565 -24.35 -46.64 -6.39
N SER A 566 -23.68 -45.99 -5.42
CA SER A 566 -24.15 -45.84 -4.03
C SER A 566 -24.35 -44.36 -3.68
N ILE A 567 -25.60 -44.01 -3.36
CA ILE A 567 -25.99 -42.66 -2.89
C ILE A 567 -25.40 -42.32 -1.52
N GLU A 568 -25.21 -43.32 -0.65
CA GLU A 568 -24.70 -43.15 0.71
C GLU A 568 -23.26 -42.65 0.72
N LEU A 569 -22.41 -43.21 -0.15
CA LEU A 569 -21.03 -42.75 -0.31
C LEU A 569 -20.97 -41.32 -0.83
N PHE A 570 -21.90 -40.93 -1.72
CA PHE A 570 -21.98 -39.57 -2.20
C PHE A 570 -22.38 -38.61 -1.07
N ILE A 571 -23.35 -38.97 -0.24
CA ILE A 571 -23.77 -38.18 0.94
C ILE A 571 -22.58 -37.94 1.88
N ILE A 572 -21.80 -38.98 2.17
CA ILE A 572 -20.60 -38.85 3.03
C ILE A 572 -19.59 -37.90 2.39
N GLY A 573 -19.29 -38.07 1.10
CA GLY A 573 -18.38 -37.18 0.38
C GLY A 573 -18.87 -35.73 0.40
N HIS A 574 -20.16 -35.51 0.14
CA HIS A 574 -20.76 -34.19 0.05
C HIS A 574 -20.82 -33.46 1.41
N PHE A 575 -21.05 -34.21 2.50
CA PHE A 575 -20.88 -33.69 3.86
C PHE A 575 -19.42 -33.25 4.12
N ILE A 576 -18.43 -34.06 3.71
CA ILE A 576 -17.01 -33.72 3.87
C ILE A 576 -16.64 -32.51 3.01
N ALA A 577 -17.19 -32.33 1.81
CA ALA A 577 -16.99 -31.14 0.99
C ALA A 577 -17.41 -29.86 1.75
N GLY A 578 -18.46 -29.93 2.57
CA GLY A 578 -18.88 -28.83 3.45
C GLY A 578 -17.83 -28.49 4.52
N LEU A 579 -17.27 -29.51 5.18
CA LEU A 579 -16.17 -29.35 6.15
C LEU A 579 -14.93 -28.75 5.48
N VAL A 580 -14.57 -29.25 4.29
CA VAL A 580 -13.48 -28.70 3.50
C VAL A 580 -13.73 -27.23 3.26
N ASN A 581 -14.89 -26.85 2.70
CA ASN A 581 -15.22 -25.49 2.32
C ASN A 581 -15.05 -24.48 3.49
N VAL A 582 -15.61 -24.78 4.67
CA VAL A 582 -15.50 -23.86 5.82
C VAL A 582 -14.07 -23.77 6.37
N LEU A 583 -13.29 -24.85 6.31
CA LEU A 583 -11.87 -24.83 6.69
C LEU A 583 -10.99 -23.97 5.76
N LYS A 584 -11.52 -23.48 4.61
CA LYS A 584 -10.82 -22.49 3.76
C LYS A 584 -10.50 -21.22 4.53
N ILE A 585 -11.39 -20.83 5.45
CA ILE A 585 -11.22 -19.64 6.29
C ILE A 585 -9.91 -19.75 7.10
N VAL A 586 -9.61 -20.94 7.62
CA VAL A 586 -8.37 -21.20 8.37
C VAL A 586 -7.14 -21.07 7.48
N LEU A 587 -7.21 -21.52 6.22
CA LEU A 587 -6.12 -21.34 5.26
C LEU A 587 -5.86 -19.85 4.96
N ILE A 588 -6.91 -19.04 4.83
CA ILE A 588 -6.79 -17.58 4.65
C ILE A 588 -6.14 -16.93 5.87
N ILE A 589 -6.54 -17.33 7.09
CA ILE A 589 -5.93 -16.84 8.33
C ILE A 589 -4.45 -17.20 8.38
N TYR A 590 -4.09 -18.43 8.06
CA TYR A 590 -2.70 -18.88 8.04
C TYR A 590 -1.83 -18.04 7.09
N VAL A 591 -2.28 -17.80 5.85
CA VAL A 591 -1.51 -16.98 4.89
C VAL A 591 -1.44 -15.51 5.34
N ALA A 592 -2.51 -14.98 5.94
CA ALA A 592 -2.51 -13.63 6.49
C ALA A 592 -1.51 -13.47 7.65
N GLU A 593 -1.41 -14.46 8.55
CA GLU A 593 -0.43 -14.46 9.64
C GLU A 593 1.03 -14.58 9.14
N CYS A 594 1.24 -15.16 7.95
CA CYS A 594 2.56 -15.23 7.31
C CYS A 594 2.92 -13.97 6.51
N SER A 595 1.97 -13.06 6.29
CA SER A 595 2.15 -11.90 5.41
C SER A 595 2.50 -10.63 6.22
N PRO A 596 3.43 -9.78 5.71
CA PRO A 596 3.64 -8.44 6.25
C PRO A 596 2.36 -7.60 6.17
N ASP A 597 2.15 -6.70 7.13
CA ASP A 597 0.94 -5.86 7.26
C ASP A 597 0.47 -5.23 5.96
N LYS A 598 1.40 -4.59 5.23
CA LYS A 598 1.12 -3.89 3.97
C LYS A 598 0.60 -4.82 2.87
N SER A 599 0.86 -6.12 2.96
CA SER A 599 0.52 -7.13 1.95
C SER A 599 -0.58 -8.12 2.38
N ARG A 600 -1.02 -8.11 3.66
CA ARG A 600 -2.04 -9.02 4.20
C ARG A 600 -3.35 -9.00 3.40
N GLY A 601 -3.80 -7.81 3.00
CA GLY A 601 -5.02 -7.67 2.19
C GLY A 601 -4.87 -8.29 0.79
N LEU A 602 -3.72 -8.07 0.14
CA LEU A 602 -3.43 -8.61 -1.18
C LEU A 602 -3.39 -10.14 -1.16
N THR A 603 -2.71 -10.75 -0.19
CA THR A 603 -2.59 -12.21 -0.10
C THR A 603 -3.92 -12.87 0.24
N ALA A 604 -4.71 -12.31 1.15
CA ALA A 604 -6.05 -12.81 1.47
C ALA A 604 -7.00 -12.76 0.26
N MET A 605 -6.98 -11.66 -0.50
CA MET A 605 -7.83 -11.53 -1.69
C MET A 605 -7.37 -12.46 -2.82
N ALA A 606 -6.06 -12.64 -3.01
CA ALA A 606 -5.54 -13.59 -3.99
C ALA A 606 -6.03 -15.02 -3.74
N LEU A 607 -6.12 -15.47 -2.47
CA LEU A 607 -6.69 -16.78 -2.13
C LEU A 607 -8.18 -16.88 -2.48
N GLY A 608 -8.94 -15.80 -2.31
CA GLY A 608 -10.35 -15.72 -2.73
C GLY A 608 -10.50 -15.80 -4.25
N SER A 609 -9.73 -14.99 -4.98
CA SER A 609 -9.72 -14.95 -6.45
C SER A 609 -9.29 -16.27 -7.09
N GLY A 610 -8.35 -16.98 -6.44
CA GLY A 610 -7.89 -18.30 -6.90
C GLY A 610 -9.03 -19.33 -7.00
N GLY A 611 -9.98 -19.31 -6.06
CA GLY A 611 -11.17 -20.18 -6.11
C GLY A 611 -12.01 -19.94 -7.34
N PHE A 612 -12.22 -18.67 -7.67
CA PHE A 612 -12.96 -18.28 -8.87
C PHE A 612 -12.22 -18.70 -10.16
N ILE A 613 -10.90 -18.51 -10.23
CA ILE A 613 -10.09 -18.92 -11.39
C ILE A 613 -10.19 -20.43 -11.62
N VAL A 614 -10.07 -21.22 -10.55
CA VAL A 614 -10.14 -22.69 -10.63
C VAL A 614 -11.53 -23.16 -11.06
N VAL A 615 -12.59 -22.56 -10.53
CA VAL A 615 -13.97 -22.85 -10.96
C VAL A 615 -14.20 -22.47 -12.43
N LEU A 616 -13.66 -21.32 -12.88
CA LEU A 616 -13.71 -20.91 -14.28
C LEU A 616 -12.96 -21.91 -15.18
N MET A 617 -11.80 -22.43 -14.74
CA MET A 617 -11.04 -23.44 -15.47
C MET A 617 -11.70 -24.82 -15.49
N ALA A 618 -12.43 -25.18 -14.42
CA ALA A 618 -13.13 -26.46 -14.31
C ALA A 618 -14.43 -26.50 -15.13
N THR A 619 -15.14 -25.38 -15.23
CA THR A 619 -16.47 -25.31 -15.89
C THR A 619 -16.51 -25.87 -17.32
N PRO A 620 -15.54 -25.60 -18.23
CA PRO A 620 -15.51 -26.20 -19.56
C PRO A 620 -15.38 -27.72 -19.56
N LEU A 621 -14.67 -28.30 -18.58
CA LEU A 621 -14.50 -29.75 -18.46
C LEU A 621 -15.83 -30.43 -18.09
N CYS A 622 -16.73 -29.71 -17.44
CA CYS A 622 -18.06 -30.18 -17.02
C CYS A 622 -19.07 -30.24 -18.17
N LEU A 623 -18.71 -29.87 -19.40
CA LEU A 623 -19.59 -30.01 -20.56
C LEU A 623 -19.90 -31.50 -20.84
N PRO A 624 -21.09 -31.83 -21.39
CA PRO A 624 -21.47 -33.21 -21.70
C PRO A 624 -20.52 -33.92 -22.67
N THR A 625 -19.89 -33.16 -23.56
CA THR A 625 -18.89 -33.67 -24.52
C THR A 625 -17.60 -34.15 -23.86
N TYR A 626 -17.32 -33.74 -22.62
CA TYR A 626 -16.10 -34.07 -21.88
C TYR A 626 -16.41 -34.94 -20.65
N LEU A 627 -16.51 -34.33 -19.46
CA LEU A 627 -16.75 -35.04 -18.20
C LEU A 627 -18.23 -35.03 -17.79
N GLY A 628 -19.06 -34.12 -18.31
CA GLY A 628 -20.46 -33.94 -17.92
C GLY A 628 -21.45 -35.00 -18.43
N ASN A 629 -21.01 -36.24 -18.63
CA ASN A 629 -21.80 -37.36 -19.13
C ASN A 629 -21.83 -38.53 -18.14
N ASP A 630 -22.73 -39.48 -18.41
CA ASP A 630 -23.01 -40.62 -17.53
C ASP A 630 -21.80 -41.51 -17.24
N THR A 631 -20.81 -41.57 -18.14
CA THR A 631 -19.65 -42.46 -18.00
C THR A 631 -18.46 -41.80 -17.31
N ASN A 632 -18.22 -40.51 -17.55
CA ASN A 632 -16.95 -39.85 -17.20
C ASN A 632 -17.07 -38.86 -16.03
N TRP A 633 -18.27 -38.60 -15.50
CA TRP A 633 -18.46 -37.58 -14.47
C TRP A 633 -17.67 -37.84 -13.18
N THR A 634 -17.39 -39.10 -12.85
CA THR A 634 -16.58 -39.50 -11.68
C THR A 634 -15.11 -39.07 -11.77
N ILE A 635 -14.62 -38.74 -12.96
CA ILE A 635 -13.25 -38.25 -13.17
C ILE A 635 -13.05 -36.87 -12.51
N LEU A 636 -14.09 -36.02 -12.46
CA LEU A 636 -13.98 -34.71 -11.83
C LEU A 636 -13.70 -34.80 -10.30
N PRO A 637 -14.45 -35.57 -9.49
CA PRO A 637 -14.10 -35.76 -8.08
C PRO A 637 -12.76 -36.48 -7.88
N ALA A 638 -12.37 -37.39 -8.78
CA ALA A 638 -11.03 -37.98 -8.74
C ALA A 638 -9.92 -36.94 -8.99
N LEU A 639 -10.13 -36.00 -9.91
CA LEU A 639 -9.22 -34.88 -10.15
C LEU A 639 -9.11 -33.98 -8.91
N CYS A 640 -10.22 -33.71 -8.23
CA CYS A 640 -10.21 -32.97 -6.95
C CYS A 640 -9.34 -33.68 -5.91
N ALA A 641 -9.48 -35.00 -5.73
CA ALA A 641 -8.65 -35.75 -4.79
C ALA A 641 -7.15 -35.66 -5.13
N VAL A 642 -6.80 -35.71 -6.42
CA VAL A 642 -5.42 -35.51 -6.88
C VAL A 642 -4.93 -34.10 -6.58
N LEU A 643 -5.73 -33.07 -6.89
CA LEU A 643 -5.39 -31.67 -6.58
C LEU A 643 -5.19 -31.46 -5.07
N SER A 644 -6.03 -32.05 -4.22
CA SER A 644 -5.88 -32.02 -2.76
C SER A 644 -4.58 -32.69 -2.30
N ALA A 645 -4.20 -33.82 -2.89
CA ALA A 645 -2.94 -34.51 -2.58
C ALA A 645 -1.70 -33.71 -3.02
N VAL A 646 -1.76 -33.07 -4.20
CA VAL A 646 -0.71 -32.18 -4.68
C VAL A 646 -0.60 -30.93 -3.78
N HIS A 647 -1.73 -30.33 -3.42
CA HIS A 647 -1.76 -29.20 -2.48
C HIS A 647 -1.14 -29.60 -1.13
N LEU A 648 -1.51 -30.76 -0.58
CA LEU A 648 -0.96 -31.27 0.68
C LEU A 648 0.56 -31.44 0.59
N THR A 649 1.05 -32.19 -0.39
CA THR A 649 2.48 -32.52 -0.53
C THR A 649 3.36 -31.29 -0.71
N ILE A 650 2.96 -30.34 -1.57
CA ILE A 650 3.71 -29.09 -1.77
C ILE A 650 3.64 -28.21 -0.51
N SER A 651 2.46 -28.10 0.11
CA SER A 651 2.26 -27.19 1.24
C SER A 651 2.93 -27.65 2.53
N LEU A 652 3.27 -28.94 2.66
CA LEU A 652 4.07 -29.44 3.78
C LEU A 652 5.46 -28.79 3.84
N MET A 653 6.01 -28.39 2.68
CA MET A 653 7.32 -27.74 2.57
C MET A 653 7.33 -26.30 3.09
N PHE A 654 6.17 -25.67 3.24
CA PHE A 654 6.11 -24.29 3.72
C PHE A 654 6.23 -24.22 5.25
N PRO A 655 6.89 -23.19 5.81
CA PRO A 655 6.99 -22.99 7.26
C PRO A 655 5.64 -22.88 7.98
N GLN A 656 5.63 -22.92 9.32
CA GLN A 656 4.41 -22.68 10.10
C GLN A 656 4.08 -21.18 10.17
N SER A 657 2.90 -20.83 10.72
CA SER A 657 2.59 -19.43 11.02
C SER A 657 3.59 -18.88 12.05
N PRO A 658 4.29 -17.75 11.77
CA PRO A 658 5.21 -17.15 12.72
C PRO A 658 4.56 -16.85 14.07
N LYS A 659 3.33 -16.34 14.01
CA LYS A 659 2.52 -15.99 15.17
C LYS A 659 2.17 -17.21 16.03
N HIS A 660 1.87 -18.35 15.41
CA HIS A 660 1.62 -19.60 16.15
C HIS A 660 2.89 -20.13 16.84
N LEU A 661 4.04 -20.06 16.17
CA LEU A 661 5.34 -20.45 16.74
C LEU A 661 5.69 -19.59 17.96
N TYR A 662 5.49 -18.27 17.87
CA TYR A 662 5.81 -17.33 18.94
C TYR A 662 4.85 -17.41 20.13
N ILE A 663 3.54 -17.32 19.87
CA ILE A 663 2.51 -17.18 20.91
C ILE A 663 2.16 -18.54 21.54
N THR A 664 1.97 -19.58 20.72
CA THR A 664 1.47 -20.89 21.20
C THR A 664 2.60 -21.86 21.54
N LEU A 665 3.62 -21.97 20.68
CA LEU A 665 4.70 -22.94 20.86
C LEU A 665 5.92 -22.39 21.60
N HIS A 666 5.98 -21.07 21.82
CA HIS A 666 7.08 -20.37 22.48
C HIS A 666 8.46 -20.63 21.85
N ASP A 667 8.50 -20.93 20.55
CA ASP A 667 9.73 -21.22 19.78
C ASP A 667 10.18 -19.99 18.99
N LYS A 668 11.04 -19.16 19.61
CA LYS A 668 11.51 -17.90 19.03
C LYS A 668 12.46 -18.10 17.84
N GLU A 669 13.33 -19.10 17.89
CA GLU A 669 14.31 -19.34 16.83
C GLU A 669 13.61 -19.72 15.52
N LYS A 670 12.68 -20.68 15.56
CA LYS A 670 11.90 -21.02 14.36
C LYS A 670 11.00 -19.89 13.90
N CYS A 671 10.51 -19.05 14.81
CA CYS A 671 9.73 -17.86 14.45
C CYS A 671 10.57 -16.92 13.56
N ARG A 672 11.82 -16.61 13.96
CA ARG A 672 12.73 -15.74 13.18
C ARG A 672 13.05 -16.31 11.80
N GLU A 673 13.33 -17.61 11.71
CA GLU A 673 13.54 -18.30 10.43
C GLU A 673 12.32 -18.18 9.50
N THR A 674 11.13 -18.34 10.08
CA THR A 674 9.85 -18.27 9.37
C THR A 674 9.56 -16.85 8.87
N ILE A 675 9.77 -15.82 9.70
CA ILE A 675 9.62 -14.42 9.30
C ILE A 675 10.61 -14.09 8.16
N SER A 676 11.87 -14.49 8.30
CA SER A 676 12.88 -14.30 7.24
C SER A 676 12.49 -14.97 5.92
N PHE A 677 11.83 -16.15 5.98
CA PHE A 677 11.34 -16.83 4.79
C PHE A 677 10.23 -16.05 4.07
N TYR A 678 9.21 -15.59 4.80
CA TYR A 678 8.03 -14.93 4.21
C TYR A 678 8.22 -13.45 3.94
N HIS A 679 8.82 -12.71 4.87
CA HIS A 679 9.02 -11.26 4.76
C HIS A 679 10.30 -10.93 3.97
N GLY A 680 11.21 -11.89 3.85
CA GLY A 680 12.48 -11.77 3.14
C GLY A 680 13.66 -11.48 4.10
N PRO A 681 14.90 -11.52 3.57
CA PRO A 681 16.11 -11.36 4.38
C PRO A 681 16.32 -9.94 4.91
N ALA A 682 15.60 -8.95 4.37
CA ALA A 682 15.64 -7.55 4.81
C ALA A 682 14.51 -7.21 5.80
N ALA A 683 13.81 -8.20 6.36
CA ALA A 683 12.72 -7.96 7.31
C ALA A 683 13.26 -7.64 8.71
N ASP A 684 12.66 -6.66 9.38
CA ASP A 684 12.93 -6.32 10.78
C ASP A 684 12.30 -7.39 11.70
N LEU A 685 13.12 -8.33 12.17
CA LEU A 685 12.67 -9.45 12.99
C LEU A 685 12.27 -9.00 14.40
N ASP A 686 12.96 -8.00 14.94
CA ASP A 686 12.74 -7.53 16.32
C ASP A 686 11.43 -6.74 16.43
N ALA A 687 11.13 -5.87 15.47
CA ALA A 687 9.85 -5.15 15.44
C ALA A 687 8.64 -6.09 15.34
N VAL A 688 8.75 -7.15 14.53
CA VAL A 688 7.67 -8.15 14.39
C VAL A 688 7.52 -8.99 15.67
N GLU A 689 8.61 -9.34 16.34
CA GLU A 689 8.55 -10.01 17.64
C GLU A 689 7.92 -9.13 18.72
N GLU A 690 8.21 -7.82 18.72
CA GLU A 690 7.61 -6.88 19.66
C GLU A 690 6.09 -6.75 19.46
N GLU A 691 5.62 -6.72 18.20
CA GLU A 691 4.18 -6.78 17.87
C GLU A 691 3.53 -8.05 18.44
N TYR A 692 4.16 -9.21 18.26
CA TYR A 692 3.64 -10.48 18.76
C TYR A 692 3.68 -10.58 20.29
N GLU A 693 4.66 -9.98 20.94
CA GLU A 693 4.75 -9.87 22.40
C GLU A 693 3.61 -9.02 22.96
N GLN A 694 3.33 -7.86 22.35
CA GLN A 694 2.18 -7.03 22.71
C GLN A 694 0.87 -7.80 22.59
N GLU A 695 0.66 -8.49 21.47
CA GLU A 695 -0.55 -9.29 21.28
C GLU A 695 -0.68 -10.43 22.30
N ARG A 696 0.44 -11.10 22.65
CA ARG A 696 0.46 -12.13 23.70
C ARG A 696 0.02 -11.55 25.06
N LEU A 697 0.46 -10.35 25.40
CA LEU A 697 0.07 -9.65 26.63
C LEU A 697 -1.43 -9.31 26.64
N TYR A 698 -2.00 -8.92 25.50
CA TYR A 698 -3.45 -8.71 25.38
C TYR A 698 -4.24 -10.01 25.55
N LEU A 699 -3.76 -11.13 24.99
CA LEU A 699 -4.43 -12.44 25.14
C LEU A 699 -4.46 -12.94 26.59
N GLN A 700 -3.51 -12.53 27.44
CA GLN A 700 -3.52 -12.83 28.87
C GLN A 700 -4.71 -12.18 29.62
N GLN A 701 -5.37 -11.18 29.04
CA GLN A 701 -6.56 -10.55 29.61
C GLN A 701 -7.84 -11.42 29.49
N GLY A 702 -7.78 -12.53 28.75
CA GLY A 702 -8.87 -13.50 28.61
C GLY A 702 -9.86 -13.20 27.48
N HIS A 703 -10.54 -14.25 26.98
CA HIS A 703 -11.58 -14.12 25.96
C HIS A 703 -12.95 -13.83 26.57
N ALA A 704 -13.71 -12.92 25.94
CA ALA A 704 -15.06 -12.61 26.38
C ALA A 704 -16.01 -13.77 26.07
N THR A 705 -16.84 -14.15 27.05
CA THR A 705 -17.86 -15.19 26.85
C THR A 705 -19.07 -14.64 26.08
N VAL A 706 -19.84 -15.51 25.41
CA VAL A 706 -21.08 -15.12 24.71
C VAL A 706 -22.06 -14.39 25.65
N LYS A 707 -22.09 -14.78 26.94
CA LYS A 707 -22.92 -14.15 27.96
C LYS A 707 -22.47 -12.71 28.26
N GLU A 708 -21.16 -12.46 28.31
CA GLU A 708 -20.60 -11.12 28.50
C GLU A 708 -20.86 -10.22 27.28
N VAL A 709 -20.73 -10.76 26.07
CA VAL A 709 -21.07 -10.07 24.81
C VAL A 709 -22.54 -9.64 24.80
N TRP A 710 -23.46 -10.51 25.24
CA TRP A 710 -24.89 -10.20 25.27
C TRP A 710 -25.28 -9.17 26.34
N ASN A 711 -24.61 -9.20 27.49
CA ASN A 711 -24.87 -8.27 28.59
C ASN A 711 -24.31 -6.87 28.33
N ASN A 712 -23.22 -6.77 27.56
CA ASN A 712 -22.66 -5.49 27.15
C ASN A 712 -23.45 -4.90 25.97
N LYS A 713 -24.10 -3.75 26.17
CA LYS A 713 -24.95 -3.10 25.16
C LYS A 713 -24.22 -2.83 23.83
N THR A 714 -22.96 -2.40 23.89
CA THR A 714 -22.16 -2.06 22.70
C THR A 714 -21.77 -3.31 21.93
N LEU A 715 -21.28 -4.34 22.62
CA LEU A 715 -20.92 -5.62 21.99
C LEU A 715 -22.14 -6.34 21.42
N ARG A 716 -23.29 -6.27 22.11
CA ARG A 716 -24.56 -6.79 21.60
C ARG A 716 -25.00 -6.08 20.31
N ARG A 717 -24.80 -4.76 20.18
CA ARG A 717 -25.07 -4.03 18.93
C ARG A 717 -24.15 -4.47 17.81
N SER A 718 -22.84 -4.61 18.06
CA SER A 718 -21.90 -5.14 17.08
C SER A 718 -22.29 -6.55 16.62
N LEU A 719 -22.69 -7.42 17.54
CA LEU A 719 -23.19 -8.76 17.23
C LEU A 719 -24.42 -8.72 16.30
N ILE A 720 -25.39 -7.84 16.57
CA ILE A 720 -26.60 -7.70 15.73
C ILE A 720 -26.22 -7.21 14.31
N ILE A 721 -25.37 -6.19 14.20
CA ILE A 721 -24.95 -5.64 12.90
C ILE A 721 -24.21 -6.71 12.07
N ILE A 722 -23.29 -7.44 12.71
CA ILE A 722 -22.53 -8.51 12.05
C ILE A 722 -23.46 -9.67 11.65
N SER A 723 -24.44 -10.01 12.49
CA SER A 723 -25.43 -11.05 12.16
C SER A 723 -26.30 -10.67 10.96
N ILE A 724 -26.71 -9.40 10.85
CA ILE A 724 -27.46 -8.90 9.67
C ILE A 724 -26.59 -9.02 8.41
N CYS A 725 -25.32 -8.59 8.48
CA CYS A 725 -24.39 -8.71 7.37
C CYS A 725 -24.16 -10.19 6.97
N ALA A 726 -23.98 -11.08 7.95
CA ALA A 726 -23.83 -12.53 7.72
C ALA A 726 -25.09 -13.17 7.10
N PHE A 727 -26.26 -12.57 7.28
CA PHE A 727 -27.51 -13.05 6.72
C PHE A 727 -27.70 -12.67 5.24
N VAL A 728 -26.98 -11.67 4.73
CA VAL A 728 -27.07 -11.24 3.32
C VAL A 728 -26.70 -12.36 2.34
N PRO A 729 -25.56 -13.08 2.49
CA PRO A 729 -25.26 -14.22 1.63
C PRO A 729 -26.29 -15.33 1.74
N ALA A 730 -26.79 -15.62 2.95
CA ALA A 730 -27.79 -16.66 3.17
C ALA A 730 -29.12 -16.37 2.46
N ALA A 731 -29.51 -15.09 2.40
CA ALA A 731 -30.72 -14.63 1.72
C ALA A 731 -30.54 -14.40 0.21
N SER A 732 -29.30 -14.31 -0.30
CA SER A 732 -29.02 -14.24 -1.74
C SER A 732 -29.22 -15.60 -2.44
N ALA A 733 -29.28 -15.63 -3.77
CA ALA A 733 -29.42 -16.90 -4.49
C ALA A 733 -28.12 -17.71 -4.55
N ILE A 734 -27.02 -17.24 -3.94
CA ILE A 734 -25.69 -17.89 -4.06
C ILE A 734 -25.71 -19.35 -3.61
N ASN A 735 -26.37 -19.66 -2.49
CA ASN A 735 -26.42 -21.01 -1.94
C ASN A 735 -27.26 -21.94 -2.82
N VAL A 736 -28.39 -21.45 -3.33
CA VAL A 736 -29.25 -22.20 -4.26
C VAL A 736 -28.52 -22.47 -5.58
N LYS A 737 -27.89 -21.44 -6.16
CA LYS A 737 -27.10 -21.58 -7.39
C LYS A 737 -25.93 -22.54 -7.21
N SER A 738 -25.23 -22.50 -6.07
CA SER A 738 -24.10 -23.43 -5.83
C SER A 738 -24.47 -24.91 -5.99
N GLN A 739 -25.74 -25.26 -5.75
CA GLN A 739 -26.25 -26.64 -5.84
C GLN A 739 -27.09 -26.90 -7.10
N TYR A 740 -27.81 -25.90 -7.61
CA TYR A 740 -28.84 -26.09 -8.65
C TYR A 740 -28.76 -25.11 -9.84
N HIS A 741 -27.66 -24.36 -10.04
CA HIS A 741 -27.61 -23.33 -11.09
C HIS A 741 -27.90 -23.88 -12.50
N ALA A 742 -27.28 -25.00 -12.87
CA ALA A 742 -27.52 -25.64 -14.16
C ALA A 742 -28.98 -26.12 -14.29
N ALA A 743 -29.54 -26.72 -13.24
CA ALA A 743 -30.93 -27.14 -13.19
C ALA A 743 -31.91 -25.97 -13.35
N MET A 744 -31.64 -24.86 -12.66
CA MET A 744 -32.42 -23.62 -12.74
C MET A 744 -32.38 -23.00 -14.15
N LEU A 745 -31.22 -23.00 -14.79
CA LEU A 745 -31.11 -22.52 -16.17
C LEU A 745 -31.82 -23.45 -17.17
N MET A 746 -31.82 -24.76 -16.92
CA MET A 746 -32.57 -25.72 -17.73
C MET A 746 -34.09 -25.54 -17.56
N SER A 747 -34.58 -25.23 -16.36
CA SER A 747 -36.01 -24.92 -16.16
C SER A 747 -36.46 -23.64 -16.86
N PHE A 748 -35.52 -22.75 -17.24
CA PHE A 748 -35.81 -21.56 -18.05
C PHE A 748 -35.77 -21.80 -19.57
N GLY A 749 -35.61 -23.06 -20.02
CA GLY A 749 -35.65 -23.44 -21.43
C GLY A 749 -34.29 -23.67 -22.09
N LEU A 750 -33.19 -23.71 -21.33
CA LEU A 750 -31.87 -24.06 -21.86
C LEU A 750 -31.62 -25.57 -21.85
N THR A 751 -30.90 -26.05 -22.86
CA THR A 751 -30.32 -27.41 -22.82
C THR A 751 -29.14 -27.47 -21.84
N GLN A 752 -28.75 -28.67 -21.39
CA GLN A 752 -27.59 -28.85 -20.50
C GLN A 752 -26.31 -28.18 -21.02
N SER A 753 -26.02 -28.33 -22.33
CA SER A 753 -24.85 -27.73 -22.95
C SER A 753 -24.93 -26.20 -22.96
N GLN A 754 -26.13 -25.65 -23.23
CA GLN A 754 -26.37 -24.20 -23.17
C GLN A 754 -26.26 -23.66 -21.73
N ALA A 755 -26.79 -24.37 -20.74
CA ALA A 755 -26.71 -23.97 -19.34
C ALA A 755 -25.26 -23.91 -18.84
N MET A 756 -24.43 -24.93 -19.14
CA MET A 756 -23.01 -24.92 -18.77
C MET A 756 -22.22 -23.82 -19.47
N LEU A 757 -22.48 -23.58 -20.76
CA LEU A 757 -21.86 -22.47 -21.48
C LEU A 757 -22.30 -21.11 -20.93
N ALA A 758 -23.57 -20.96 -20.53
CA ALA A 758 -24.06 -19.75 -19.88
C ALA A 758 -23.35 -19.53 -18.53
N ILE A 759 -23.22 -20.56 -17.69
CA ILE A 759 -22.45 -20.48 -16.43
C ILE A 759 -21.01 -20.04 -16.69
N MET A 760 -20.35 -20.60 -17.71
CA MET A 760 -19.00 -20.20 -18.12
C MET A 760 -18.94 -18.71 -18.50
N VAL A 761 -19.91 -18.22 -19.29
CA VAL A 761 -20.00 -16.81 -19.70
C VAL A 761 -20.25 -15.88 -18.49
N ILE A 762 -21.14 -16.28 -17.57
CA ILE A 762 -21.42 -15.54 -16.34
C ILE A 762 -20.16 -15.45 -15.48
N LEU A 763 -19.41 -16.54 -15.33
CA LEU A 763 -18.12 -16.53 -14.64
C LEU A 763 -17.15 -15.60 -15.36
N LEU A 764 -16.89 -15.81 -16.64
CA LEU A 764 -15.91 -15.04 -17.41
C LEU A 764 -16.21 -13.53 -17.40
N GLY A 765 -17.48 -13.14 -17.50
CA GLY A 765 -17.93 -11.76 -17.40
C GLY A 765 -17.69 -11.09 -16.04
N GLY A 766 -17.65 -11.87 -14.95
CA GLY A 766 -17.33 -11.40 -13.60
C GLY A 766 -15.83 -11.32 -13.27
N SER A 767 -14.97 -11.94 -14.10
CA SER A 767 -13.54 -12.11 -13.79
C SER A 767 -12.75 -10.82 -13.52
N PRO A 768 -12.94 -9.70 -14.25
CA PRO A 768 -12.17 -8.50 -13.98
C PRO A 768 -12.68 -7.74 -12.73
N LEU A 769 -13.91 -8.00 -12.27
CA LEU A 769 -14.49 -7.35 -11.08
C LEU A 769 -13.82 -7.90 -9.84
N CYS A 770 -13.42 -9.17 -9.88
CA CYS A 770 -12.61 -9.81 -8.86
C CYS A 770 -11.26 -9.08 -8.66
N LEU A 771 -10.64 -8.60 -9.74
CA LEU A 771 -9.37 -7.86 -9.67
C LEU A 771 -9.54 -6.41 -9.20
N LEU A 772 -10.67 -5.78 -9.51
CA LEU A 772 -10.96 -4.38 -9.16
C LEU A 772 -11.57 -4.21 -7.76
N ALA A 773 -12.24 -5.23 -7.22
CA ALA A 773 -12.90 -5.18 -5.92
C ALA A 773 -11.97 -4.74 -4.75
N PRO A 774 -10.70 -5.20 -4.63
CA PRO A 774 -9.76 -4.72 -3.61
C PRO A 774 -9.56 -3.20 -3.63
N TRP A 775 -9.45 -2.63 -4.82
CA TRP A 775 -9.23 -1.20 -4.98
C TRP A 775 -10.53 -0.41 -4.76
N LEU A 776 -11.66 -0.99 -5.18
CA LEU A 776 -12.97 -0.36 -5.07
C LEU A 776 -13.44 -0.22 -3.61
N ILE A 777 -13.20 -1.24 -2.76
CA ILE A 777 -13.56 -1.18 -1.33
C ILE A 777 -12.77 -0.10 -0.58
N GLU A 778 -11.49 0.09 -0.91
CA GLU A 778 -10.68 1.15 -0.32
C GLU A 778 -11.08 2.54 -0.83
N ARG A 779 -11.50 2.69 -2.09
CA ARG A 779 -11.93 3.98 -2.63
C ARG A 779 -13.35 4.36 -2.19
N MET A 780 -14.34 3.48 -2.38
CA MET A 780 -15.75 3.75 -2.10
C MET A 780 -16.07 3.76 -0.60
N GLY A 781 -15.36 3.00 0.22
CA GLY A 781 -15.73 2.75 1.62
C GLY A 781 -16.62 1.52 1.77
N ARG A 782 -16.75 1.02 3.00
CA ARG A 782 -17.38 -0.28 3.27
C ARG A 782 -18.91 -0.19 3.17
N ARG A 783 -19.50 0.90 3.66
CA ARG A 783 -20.96 1.11 3.69
C ARG A 783 -21.60 1.22 2.29
N PRO A 784 -21.13 2.06 1.35
CA PRO A 784 -21.76 2.13 0.03
C PRO A 784 -21.58 0.84 -0.77
N LEU A 785 -20.47 0.12 -0.57
CA LEU A 785 -20.21 -1.11 -1.30
C LEU A 785 -21.09 -2.27 -0.84
N ILE A 786 -21.31 -2.43 0.47
CA ILE A 786 -22.25 -3.45 0.98
C ILE A 786 -23.69 -3.16 0.53
N LEU A 787 -24.09 -1.89 0.44
CA LEU A 787 -25.41 -1.52 -0.07
C LEU A 787 -25.57 -1.84 -1.55
N LEU A 788 -24.51 -1.62 -2.35
CA LEU A 788 -24.49 -2.04 -3.75
C LEU A 788 -24.65 -3.56 -3.87
N VAL A 789 -23.90 -4.33 -3.07
CA VAL A 789 -24.01 -5.80 -3.04
C VAL A 789 -25.41 -6.27 -2.65
N CYS A 790 -26.01 -5.69 -1.61
CA CYS A 790 -27.39 -5.98 -1.22
C CYS A 790 -28.38 -5.62 -2.35
N GLY A 791 -28.19 -4.50 -3.04
CA GLY A 791 -29.00 -4.09 -4.19
C GLY A 791 -28.89 -5.07 -5.36
N LEU A 792 -27.69 -5.57 -5.66
CA LEU A 792 -27.48 -6.60 -6.67
C LEU A 792 -28.16 -7.92 -6.31
N CYS A 793 -28.21 -8.30 -5.02
CA CYS A 793 -28.95 -9.49 -4.55
C CYS A 793 -30.47 -9.34 -4.73
N VAL A 794 -31.01 -8.13 -4.50
CA VAL A 794 -32.43 -7.83 -4.78
C VAL A 794 -32.71 -7.94 -6.28
N GLY A 795 -31.85 -7.36 -7.11
CA GLY A 795 -31.96 -7.43 -8.57
C GLY A 795 -31.84 -8.88 -9.10
N GLU A 796 -30.97 -9.70 -8.52
CA GLU A 796 -30.84 -11.12 -8.83
C GLU A 796 -32.16 -11.85 -8.64
N TRP A 797 -32.76 -11.78 -7.45
CA TRP A 797 -34.02 -12.47 -7.18
C TRP A 797 -35.18 -11.93 -8.02
N LEU A 798 -35.21 -10.63 -8.31
CA LEU A 798 -36.22 -10.02 -9.16
C LEU A 798 -36.16 -10.58 -10.59
N LEU A 799 -34.96 -10.69 -11.16
CA LEU A 799 -34.74 -11.19 -12.52
C LEU A 799 -34.95 -12.70 -12.62
N LEU A 800 -34.47 -13.47 -11.65
CA LEU A 800 -34.75 -14.91 -11.55
C LEU A 800 -36.26 -15.17 -11.38
N GLY A 801 -36.93 -14.38 -10.55
CA GLY A 801 -38.39 -14.42 -10.42
C GLY A 801 -39.09 -14.07 -11.71
N SER A 802 -38.66 -13.02 -12.41
CA SER A 802 -39.23 -12.64 -13.71
C SER A 802 -39.08 -13.76 -14.75
N ALA A 803 -37.94 -14.47 -14.76
CA ALA A 803 -37.74 -15.64 -15.61
C ALA A 803 -38.71 -16.77 -15.24
N GLN A 804 -38.87 -17.07 -13.94
CA GLN A 804 -39.82 -18.07 -13.46
C GLN A 804 -41.27 -17.71 -13.79
N PHE A 805 -41.66 -16.44 -13.69
CA PHE A 805 -43.00 -15.96 -14.03
C PHE A 805 -43.35 -16.22 -15.50
N VAL A 806 -42.40 -15.98 -16.41
CA VAL A 806 -42.56 -16.26 -17.85
C VAL A 806 -42.83 -17.75 -18.10
N VAL A 807 -42.10 -18.62 -17.38
CA VAL A 807 -42.28 -20.08 -17.44
C VAL A 807 -43.63 -20.50 -16.86
N ASP A 808 -44.00 -20.02 -15.66
CA ASP A 808 -45.25 -20.38 -14.98
C ASP A 808 -46.50 -19.94 -15.77
N MET A 809 -46.42 -18.79 -16.45
CA MET A 809 -47.50 -18.27 -17.31
C MET A 809 -47.55 -18.94 -18.69
N ASN A 810 -46.66 -19.90 -18.96
CA ASN A 810 -46.55 -20.64 -20.22
C ASN A 810 -46.44 -19.71 -21.46
N ILE A 811 -45.76 -18.57 -21.29
CA ILE A 811 -45.48 -17.62 -22.37
C ILE A 811 -44.39 -18.27 -23.24
N GLN A 812 -44.72 -18.73 -24.44
CA GLN A 812 -43.82 -19.46 -25.36
C GLN A 812 -42.68 -18.59 -25.93
N VAL A 813 -41.82 -18.08 -25.06
CA VAL A 813 -40.65 -17.26 -25.39
C VAL A 813 -39.47 -17.75 -24.55
N ASP A 814 -38.99 -18.97 -24.81
CA ASP A 814 -37.85 -19.59 -24.11
C ASP A 814 -36.59 -18.71 -24.13
N LEU A 815 -36.45 -17.88 -25.17
CA LEU A 815 -35.38 -16.88 -25.27
C LEU A 815 -35.48 -15.79 -24.18
N LEU A 816 -36.70 -15.36 -23.80
CA LEU A 816 -36.91 -14.31 -22.80
C LEU A 816 -36.63 -14.84 -21.39
N SER A 817 -37.19 -15.99 -21.02
CA SER A 817 -36.95 -16.64 -19.72
C SER A 817 -35.47 -16.94 -19.50
N SER A 818 -34.81 -17.56 -20.49
CA SER A 818 -33.38 -17.86 -20.40
C SER A 818 -32.50 -16.61 -20.32
N THR A 819 -32.81 -15.56 -21.07
CA THR A 819 -32.06 -14.29 -21.01
C THR A 819 -32.20 -13.61 -19.65
N LEU A 820 -33.43 -13.53 -19.10
CA LEU A 820 -33.68 -12.97 -17.77
C LEU A 820 -32.95 -13.77 -16.67
N GLY A 821 -32.99 -15.10 -16.76
CA GLY A 821 -32.29 -15.99 -15.83
C GLY A 821 -30.77 -15.82 -15.84
N ILE A 822 -30.18 -15.63 -17.03
CA ILE A 822 -28.75 -15.36 -17.19
C ILE A 822 -28.39 -13.99 -16.62
N ILE A 823 -29.15 -12.94 -16.94
CA ILE A 823 -28.88 -11.58 -16.42
C ILE A 823 -29.00 -11.55 -14.89
N GLY A 824 -30.03 -12.21 -14.32
CA GLY A 824 -30.16 -12.36 -12.86
C GLY A 824 -28.96 -13.08 -12.25
N SER A 825 -28.48 -14.15 -12.90
CA SER A 825 -27.28 -14.87 -12.47
C SER A 825 -26.02 -14.00 -12.52
N ILE A 826 -25.88 -13.10 -13.52
CA ILE A 826 -24.78 -12.14 -13.62
C ILE A 826 -24.82 -11.17 -12.43
N PHE A 827 -25.99 -10.67 -12.03
CA PHE A 827 -26.13 -9.78 -10.88
C PHE A 827 -25.62 -10.43 -9.60
N GLY A 828 -26.03 -11.68 -9.35
CA GLY A 828 -25.54 -12.42 -8.19
C GLY A 828 -24.05 -12.75 -8.24
N GLN A 829 -23.50 -13.04 -9.42
CA GLN A 829 -22.04 -13.23 -9.56
C GLN A 829 -21.29 -11.92 -9.35
N ALA A 830 -21.79 -10.79 -9.84
CA ALA A 830 -21.21 -9.48 -9.59
C ALA A 830 -21.23 -9.13 -8.10
N ALA A 831 -22.34 -9.43 -7.39
CA ALA A 831 -22.44 -9.29 -5.95
C ALA A 831 -21.37 -10.11 -5.22
N ASN A 832 -21.18 -11.37 -5.65
CA ASN A 832 -20.14 -12.24 -5.10
C ASN A 832 -18.74 -11.66 -5.29
N MET A 833 -18.40 -11.20 -6.50
CA MET A 833 -17.09 -10.62 -6.81
C MET A 833 -16.81 -9.31 -6.09
N LEU A 834 -17.84 -8.49 -5.82
CA LEU A 834 -17.73 -7.24 -5.05
C LEU A 834 -17.62 -7.47 -3.53
N GLY A 835 -17.75 -8.71 -3.06
CA GLY A 835 -17.44 -9.08 -1.68
C GLY A 835 -18.59 -9.66 -0.87
N LEU A 836 -19.67 -10.17 -1.49
CA LEU A 836 -20.80 -10.81 -0.78
C LEU A 836 -20.36 -11.74 0.35
N LEU A 837 -19.42 -12.65 0.07
CA LEU A 837 -18.93 -13.63 1.05
C LEU A 837 -17.83 -13.07 1.98
N THR A 838 -17.25 -11.92 1.67
CA THR A 838 -16.10 -11.36 2.40
C THR A 838 -16.47 -10.26 3.40
N PHE A 839 -17.58 -9.55 3.20
CA PHE A 839 -17.96 -8.41 4.06
C PHE A 839 -18.11 -8.76 5.54
N THR A 840 -18.67 -9.92 5.87
CA THR A 840 -18.85 -10.34 7.26
C THR A 840 -17.51 -10.46 7.99
N ALA A 841 -16.49 -11.01 7.34
CA ALA A 841 -15.15 -11.14 7.91
C ALA A 841 -14.50 -9.77 8.14
N ILE A 842 -14.65 -8.85 7.19
CA ILE A 842 -14.11 -7.48 7.30
C ILE A 842 -14.74 -6.76 8.50
N LEU A 843 -16.08 -6.77 8.62
CA LEU A 843 -16.76 -6.11 9.73
C LEU A 843 -16.42 -6.72 11.10
N ILE A 844 -16.20 -8.04 11.19
CA ILE A 844 -15.72 -8.67 12.43
C ILE A 844 -14.36 -8.09 12.84
N SER A 845 -13.45 -7.89 11.89
CA SER A 845 -12.12 -7.34 12.19
C SER A 845 -12.15 -5.86 12.58
N GLU A 846 -13.02 -5.06 11.96
CA GLU A 846 -13.09 -3.60 12.15
C GLU A 846 -14.01 -3.17 13.30
N MET A 847 -15.04 -3.95 13.66
CA MET A 847 -16.06 -3.55 14.65
C MET A 847 -15.97 -4.27 16.00
N CYS A 848 -15.19 -5.35 16.10
CA CYS A 848 -15.10 -6.14 17.32
C CYS A 848 -13.73 -5.96 17.99
N PRO A 849 -13.69 -5.72 19.31
CA PRO A 849 -12.45 -5.76 20.06
C PRO A 849 -11.90 -7.19 20.09
N HIS A 850 -10.58 -7.31 20.17
CA HIS A 850 -9.85 -8.59 20.03
C HIS A 850 -10.37 -9.70 20.96
N THR A 851 -10.74 -9.36 22.19
CA THR A 851 -11.24 -10.32 23.20
C THR A 851 -12.61 -10.92 22.86
N ALA A 852 -13.45 -10.23 22.09
CA ALA A 852 -14.83 -10.62 21.78
C ALA A 852 -15.04 -11.16 20.35
N ARG A 853 -14.04 -11.02 19.47
CA ARG A 853 -14.11 -11.41 18.04
C ARG A 853 -14.56 -12.86 17.83
N ALA A 854 -13.98 -13.81 18.57
CA ALA A 854 -14.29 -15.22 18.42
C ALA A 854 -15.74 -15.55 18.80
N ALA A 855 -16.21 -15.05 19.95
CA ALA A 855 -17.58 -15.27 20.42
C ALA A 855 -18.63 -14.67 19.47
N ILE A 856 -18.39 -13.45 18.97
CA ILE A 856 -19.30 -12.79 18.02
C ILE A 856 -19.33 -13.53 16.68
N SER A 857 -18.16 -13.93 16.14
CA SER A 857 -18.05 -14.62 14.85
C SER A 857 -18.79 -15.95 14.82
N GLN A 858 -18.73 -16.72 15.91
CA GLN A 858 -19.42 -18.02 16.02
C GLN A 858 -20.94 -17.85 16.05
N VAL A 859 -21.45 -16.96 16.92
CA VAL A 859 -22.90 -16.79 17.13
C VAL A 859 -23.57 -16.15 15.91
N ALA A 860 -22.92 -15.18 15.27
CA ALA A 860 -23.49 -14.41 14.16
C ALA A 860 -23.80 -15.26 12.91
N GLN A 861 -23.15 -16.43 12.75
CA GLN A 861 -23.27 -17.25 11.55
C GLN A 861 -24.28 -18.39 11.64
N ILE A 862 -24.68 -18.80 12.86
CA ILE A 862 -25.56 -19.98 13.06
C ILE A 862 -26.90 -19.80 12.35
N ILE A 863 -27.59 -18.67 12.59
CA ILE A 863 -28.91 -18.39 12.01
C ILE A 863 -28.85 -18.29 10.47
N PRO A 864 -27.91 -17.53 9.86
CA PRO A 864 -27.71 -17.54 8.42
C PRO A 864 -27.50 -18.94 7.81
N ILE A 865 -26.68 -19.79 8.45
CA ILE A 865 -26.40 -21.15 7.94
C ILE A 865 -27.67 -22.00 7.95
N VAL A 866 -28.44 -21.96 9.05
CA VAL A 866 -29.72 -22.69 9.15
C VAL A 866 -30.72 -22.19 8.11
N PHE A 867 -30.78 -20.87 7.87
CA PHE A 867 -31.63 -20.31 6.82
C PHE A 867 -31.20 -20.81 5.43
N ALA A 868 -29.90 -20.78 5.11
CA ALA A 868 -29.38 -21.29 3.85
C ALA A 868 -29.70 -22.78 3.63
N MET A 869 -29.59 -23.60 4.69
CA MET A 869 -30.02 -25.02 4.66
C MET A 869 -31.49 -25.15 4.30
N ALA A 870 -32.36 -24.38 4.95
CA ALA A 870 -33.79 -24.40 4.68
C ALA A 870 -34.11 -23.96 3.24
N THR A 871 -33.45 -22.90 2.74
CA THR A 871 -33.65 -22.43 1.37
C THR A 871 -33.24 -23.49 0.34
N VAL A 872 -32.08 -24.13 0.52
CA VAL A 872 -31.60 -25.17 -0.42
C VAL A 872 -32.44 -26.44 -0.37
N LEU A 873 -32.94 -26.83 0.81
CA LEU A 873 -33.84 -27.98 0.96
C LEU A 873 -35.18 -27.74 0.27
N LEU A 874 -35.76 -26.57 0.51
CA LEU A 874 -37.13 -26.25 0.08
C LEU A 874 -37.18 -25.77 -1.37
N TYR A 875 -36.08 -25.31 -1.96
CA TYR A 875 -36.09 -24.66 -3.27
C TYR A 875 -36.78 -25.47 -4.37
N PRO A 876 -36.40 -26.74 -4.67
CA PRO A 876 -37.03 -27.47 -5.76
C PRO A 876 -38.54 -27.68 -5.55
N LEU A 877 -38.95 -27.97 -4.31
CA LEU A 877 -40.35 -28.13 -3.93
C LEU A 877 -41.12 -26.80 -4.02
N ALA A 878 -40.51 -25.71 -3.56
CA ALA A 878 -41.13 -24.39 -3.54
C ALA A 878 -41.35 -23.87 -4.97
N VAL A 879 -40.38 -24.05 -5.87
CA VAL A 879 -40.56 -23.69 -7.28
C VAL A 879 -41.65 -24.54 -7.94
N GLN A 880 -41.76 -25.83 -7.61
CA GLN A 880 -42.80 -26.69 -8.16
C GLN A 880 -44.22 -26.32 -7.66
N ILE A 881 -44.37 -26.00 -6.37
CA ILE A 881 -45.70 -25.73 -5.77
C ILE A 881 -46.13 -24.27 -5.97
N VAL A 882 -45.23 -23.31 -5.69
CA VAL A 882 -45.57 -21.87 -5.64
C VAL A 882 -44.84 -21.04 -6.70
N GLY A 883 -43.93 -21.63 -7.48
CA GLY A 883 -43.30 -21.01 -8.65
C GLY A 883 -42.68 -19.64 -8.36
N PHE A 884 -43.10 -18.65 -9.13
CA PHE A 884 -42.70 -17.24 -8.99
C PHE A 884 -42.87 -16.68 -7.57
N MET A 885 -43.88 -17.12 -6.81
CA MET A 885 -44.18 -16.55 -5.49
C MET A 885 -43.05 -16.80 -4.48
N PHE A 886 -42.31 -17.91 -4.61
CA PHE A 886 -41.11 -18.16 -3.81
C PHE A 886 -40.02 -17.10 -4.08
N HIS A 887 -39.79 -16.78 -5.35
CA HIS A 887 -38.81 -15.76 -5.74
C HIS A 887 -39.24 -14.37 -5.27
N ALA A 888 -40.53 -14.04 -5.38
CA ALA A 888 -41.09 -12.78 -4.86
C ALA A 888 -40.90 -12.64 -3.34
N PHE A 889 -41.09 -13.73 -2.57
CA PHE A 889 -40.78 -13.75 -1.14
C PHE A 889 -39.29 -13.45 -0.87
N MET A 890 -38.39 -14.06 -1.63
CA MET A 890 -36.94 -13.82 -1.49
C MET A 890 -36.51 -12.39 -1.88
N VAL A 891 -37.20 -11.76 -2.84
CA VAL A 891 -37.03 -10.32 -3.16
C VAL A 891 -37.37 -9.47 -1.93
N ILE A 892 -38.49 -9.74 -1.26
CA ILE A 892 -38.92 -9.00 -0.06
C ILE A 892 -37.89 -9.17 1.06
N VAL A 893 -37.44 -10.40 1.33
CA VAL A 893 -36.41 -10.67 2.35
C VAL A 893 -35.12 -9.92 2.04
N SER A 894 -34.65 -9.97 0.79
CA SER A 894 -33.44 -9.27 0.36
C SER A 894 -33.58 -7.74 0.45
N ALA A 895 -34.76 -7.20 0.13
CA ALA A 895 -35.04 -5.77 0.24
C ALA A 895 -35.10 -5.29 1.70
N MET A 896 -35.67 -6.10 2.61
CA MET A 896 -35.64 -5.84 4.05
C MET A 896 -34.22 -5.82 4.59
N LEU A 897 -33.34 -6.73 4.13
CA LEU A 897 -31.93 -6.75 4.51
C LEU A 897 -31.16 -5.56 3.95
N LEU A 898 -31.44 -5.14 2.71
CA LEU A 898 -30.89 -3.91 2.15
C LEU A 898 -31.26 -2.69 3.02
N TYR A 899 -32.53 -2.59 3.43
CA TYR A 899 -32.97 -1.53 4.34
C TYR A 899 -32.30 -1.61 5.72
N ALA A 900 -32.20 -2.81 6.30
CA ALA A 900 -31.52 -3.01 7.58
C ALA A 900 -30.03 -2.63 7.50
N CYS A 901 -29.34 -3.00 6.42
CA CYS A 901 -27.95 -2.61 6.16
C CYS A 901 -27.83 -1.09 6.02
N TYR A 902 -28.75 -0.45 5.30
CA TYR A 902 -28.78 1.00 5.13
C TYR A 902 -28.94 1.75 6.47
N ALA A 903 -29.80 1.24 7.34
CA ALA A 903 -30.12 1.85 8.63
C ALA A 903 -29.05 1.60 9.71
N MET A 904 -28.44 0.42 9.74
CA MET A 904 -27.64 -0.03 10.90
C MET A 904 -26.13 -0.07 10.66
N ILE A 905 -25.65 -0.21 9.41
CA ILE A 905 -24.22 -0.37 9.14
C ILE A 905 -23.52 1.00 9.12
N PRO A 906 -22.56 1.26 10.03
CA PRO A 906 -21.76 2.48 9.99
C PRO A 906 -20.69 2.40 8.90
N GLU A 907 -20.14 3.56 8.52
CA GLU A 907 -18.90 3.58 7.73
C GLU A 907 -17.71 3.31 8.67
N THR A 908 -16.83 2.39 8.26
CA THR A 908 -15.67 1.93 9.04
C THR A 908 -14.34 2.32 8.40
N LYS A 909 -14.34 2.79 7.15
CA LYS A 909 -13.12 3.18 6.41
C LYS A 909 -12.28 4.19 7.19
N GLY A 910 -11.03 3.79 7.50
CA GLY A 910 -10.01 4.66 8.09
C GLY A 910 -10.26 5.06 9.55
N LEU A 911 -11.18 4.39 10.24
CA LEU A 911 -11.51 4.67 11.64
C LEU A 911 -10.94 3.57 12.57
N PRO A 912 -10.35 3.92 13.72
CA PRO A 912 -9.92 2.94 14.71
C PRO A 912 -11.13 2.28 15.40
N VAL A 913 -10.95 1.03 15.86
CA VAL A 913 -12.00 0.20 16.48
C VAL A 913 -12.70 0.93 17.64
N ASP A 914 -11.93 1.64 18.47
CA ASP A 914 -12.47 2.36 19.63
C ASP A 914 -13.41 3.51 19.23
N GLU A 915 -13.10 4.23 18.15
CA GLU A 915 -13.97 5.30 17.64
C GLU A 915 -15.26 4.73 17.04
N ILE A 916 -15.18 3.57 16.37
CA ILE A 916 -16.34 2.85 15.85
C ILE A 916 -17.22 2.36 17.01
N MET A 917 -16.63 1.76 18.06
CA MET A 917 -17.35 1.33 19.25
C MET A 917 -18.01 2.51 19.97
N HIS A 918 -17.34 3.67 20.03
CA HIS A 918 -17.91 4.90 20.56
C HIS A 918 -19.13 5.35 19.72
N LYS A 919 -19.03 5.36 18.38
CA LYS A 919 -20.16 5.68 17.48
C LYS A 919 -21.34 4.74 17.65
N ILE A 920 -21.09 3.43 17.85
CA ILE A 920 -22.13 2.42 18.11
C ILE A 920 -22.79 2.64 19.49
N SER A 921 -22.04 3.15 20.46
CA SER A 921 -22.54 3.45 21.81
C SER A 921 -23.38 4.74 21.89
N CYS A 922 -23.04 5.77 21.10
CA CYS A 922 -23.65 7.11 21.20
C CYS A 922 -25.04 7.29 20.58
N VAL A 923 -25.62 6.26 19.93
CA VAL A 923 -26.96 6.36 19.30
C VAL A 923 -28.10 6.59 20.33
N ASP A 924 -27.85 6.40 21.63
CA ASP A 924 -28.86 6.55 22.69
C ASP A 924 -28.80 7.85 23.52
N HIS A 925 -27.90 8.79 23.19
CA HIS A 925 -27.87 10.08 23.88
C HIS A 925 -28.17 11.22 22.90
N PRO A 926 -29.13 12.13 23.20
CA PRO A 926 -29.19 13.41 22.50
C PRO A 926 -27.83 14.08 22.64
N PRO A 927 -27.40 14.91 21.66
CA PRO A 927 -26.06 15.46 21.65
C PRO A 927 -25.82 16.14 23.01
N VAL A 928 -24.96 15.51 23.82
CA VAL A 928 -24.41 16.17 24.98
C VAL A 928 -23.56 17.27 24.37
N VAL A 929 -24.04 18.50 24.51
CA VAL A 929 -23.24 19.70 24.38
C VAL A 929 -21.93 19.37 25.08
N ARG A 930 -20.84 19.26 24.33
CA ARG A 930 -19.50 19.19 24.91
C ARG A 930 -19.44 20.38 25.86
N SER A 931 -19.49 20.12 27.16
CA SER A 931 -18.98 21.07 28.12
C SER A 931 -17.51 21.16 27.75
N GLU A 932 -17.16 22.25 27.06
CA GLU A 932 -15.79 22.68 26.90
C GLU A 932 -15.12 22.49 28.26
N SER A 933 -14.16 21.56 28.31
CA SER A 933 -13.25 21.48 29.42
C SER A 933 -12.66 22.88 29.59
N ARG A 934 -12.74 23.37 30.83
CA ARG A 934 -12.51 24.75 31.28
C ARG A 934 -11.08 25.27 31.04
N GLU A 935 -10.30 24.64 30.17
CA GLU A 935 -8.94 24.99 29.76
C GLU A 935 -8.85 25.56 28.33
N GLU A 936 -9.91 25.48 27.50
CA GLU A 936 -9.90 26.09 26.14
C GLU A 936 -10.50 27.52 26.08
N LEU A 937 -10.95 28.09 27.20
CA LEU A 937 -11.59 29.41 27.26
C LEU A 937 -10.63 30.60 27.49
N ILE A 938 -9.31 30.38 27.47
CA ILE A 938 -8.33 31.46 27.67
C ILE A 938 -7.59 31.89 26.38
N ASN A 939 -7.62 31.10 25.28
CA ASN A 939 -6.82 31.43 24.08
C ASN A 939 -7.59 31.38 22.76
N ARG A 940 -8.64 32.20 22.61
CA ARG A 940 -9.12 32.62 21.28
C ARG A 940 -8.90 34.13 21.09
N PRO A 941 -8.07 34.56 20.12
CA PRO A 941 -8.01 35.97 19.76
C PRO A 941 -9.30 36.38 19.03
N ALA A 942 -9.82 37.54 19.40
CA ALA A 942 -11.02 38.15 18.84
C ALA A 942 -10.87 38.37 17.32
N ARG A 943 -11.83 37.88 16.54
CA ARG A 943 -12.06 38.35 15.16
C ARG A 943 -12.64 39.76 15.23
N TYR A 944 -11.84 40.77 14.92
CA TYR A 944 -12.37 42.08 14.56
C TYR A 944 -12.90 42.03 13.13
N GLY A 945 -14.16 42.48 12.98
CA GLY A 945 -14.83 42.60 11.71
C GLY A 945 -14.22 43.67 10.82
N SER A 946 -14.31 43.41 9.52
CA SER A 946 -14.06 44.37 8.45
C SER A 946 -14.93 45.62 8.62
N MET A 947 -14.29 46.77 8.81
CA MET A 947 -14.88 48.07 8.47
C MET A 947 -14.04 48.70 7.38
N ASP A 948 -14.74 48.97 6.27
CA ASP A 948 -14.35 49.89 5.21
C ASP A 948 -13.97 51.26 5.80
N SER A 949 -12.79 51.77 5.45
CA SER A 949 -12.59 53.21 5.23
C SER A 949 -11.25 53.49 4.56
N SER A 950 -11.35 54.04 3.36
CA SER A 950 -10.37 54.90 2.71
C SER A 950 -9.67 55.88 3.68
N ARG A 951 -8.33 55.97 3.63
CA ARG A 951 -7.58 57.24 3.53
C ARG A 951 -6.07 57.01 3.40
N SER A 952 -5.52 57.92 2.61
CA SER A 952 -4.15 58.16 2.16
C SER A 952 -3.13 58.57 3.23
N TYR A 953 -1.86 58.51 2.80
CA TYR A 953 -0.67 59.32 3.15
C TYR A 953 0.45 58.65 3.98
N ASP A 954 1.59 58.51 3.28
CA ASP A 954 2.94 59.02 3.55
C ASP A 954 3.74 58.68 4.82
N GLU A 955 5.04 58.44 4.55
CA GLU A 955 6.25 58.69 5.37
C GLU A 955 6.50 57.84 6.63
N ILE A 956 7.46 56.91 6.56
CA ILE A 956 8.87 56.98 7.07
C ILE A 956 9.56 55.64 6.83
#